data_AF-A0A4R3J3F7-F1
#
_entry.id   AF-A0A4R3J3F7-F1
#
_cell.length_a   1.000
_cell.length_b   1.000
_cell.length_c   1.000
_cell.angle_alpha   90.00
_cell.angle_beta   90.00
_cell.angle_gamma   90.00
#
_symmetry.space_group_name_H-M   'P 1'
#
loop_
_entity.id
_entity.type
_entity.pdbx_description
1 polymer ?
#
loop_
_entity_poly.entity_id
_entity_poly.type
_entity_poly.pdbx_seq_one_letter_code
_entity_poly.pdbx_strand_id
1 'polypeptide(L)'
;MLRSRLLKTKHFESMIGHMPVGVMVLDPRDLCIRYMNEAGRRTFEGLQHLFPEKPDKMIGRSIDFLGDIQEIRRIRGGGEAQLPQQVRVTLGEKCLNLVFSALRDDAGRYIAPMMTWAHTDTPGAEDVAPPPLQRMLEQMPINVMAIDIATFAITYANATSIETLRDLEHLLPCKAENIVGQCIDIFHKNPSHQRAILSDPANLPHHATITLGEETLDLRVSAFFDDAGVYTGAMLTWSVITKRVEQAHSFEQNIGTVVNEVGDASETLQATAISMADTVEEAQGQASSVEEAAQHLSASVQEISRHVTRSTELTAQAVENANHSNTMIQGLAEAAKKIGDVVNLINDIASQTNLLALNATIEAARAGEAGKGFAVVASEVKNLATQTAKATEEISAQIGGIQSATHEAVEAIEGIGGTIRELNEIGATLAEAIDEQRKTSQSVTDHIAAVGATSEESGNAADQVLERASALSEQSVRLKSEVDAFLFELRRNDDGKKREAPSGVFPHPSPSDGQPESPQAPPDVTHPSRDAHPGVAGKAQPDADGDMSEAPRDDSLNRGPFSIEQINAVRSSFALLEEHFDAVADGFYRRLFEIDPNLENLFKFGPQQQAQRLLSLLKSIVANLDRVDTLLPDIEELGRKHGQGDISAADYESFKESLMWTLETFLGAQFTPEARDSWETVYDTLASTMKYAQS
;
A
#
# COMPACT_ATOMS: atom_id res chain seq x y z
N MET A 1 -22.66 95.33 27.66
CA MET A 1 -22.61 95.77 26.24
C MET A 1 -21.81 94.85 25.33
N LEU A 2 -20.68 94.26 25.73
CA LEU A 2 -19.98 93.27 24.88
C LEU A 2 -20.74 91.94 24.75
N ARG A 3 -21.29 91.41 25.87
CA ARG A 3 -22.15 90.20 25.87
C ARG A 3 -23.31 90.35 24.88
N SER A 4 -23.98 91.50 24.85
CA SER A 4 -25.10 91.79 23.95
C SER A 4 -24.72 92.08 22.49
N ARG A 5 -23.42 92.32 22.19
CA ARG A 5 -22.92 92.46 20.81
C ARG A 5 -22.40 91.14 20.25
N LEU A 6 -21.77 90.30 21.08
CA LEU A 6 -21.35 88.93 20.74
C LEU A 6 -22.55 87.97 20.59
N LEU A 7 -23.61 88.13 21.39
CA LEU A 7 -24.80 87.26 21.39
C LEU A 7 -25.80 87.49 20.24
N LYS A 8 -25.54 88.40 19.29
CA LYS A 8 -26.47 88.63 18.15
C LYS A 8 -26.25 87.71 16.95
N THR A 9 -25.17 86.93 16.93
CA THR A 9 -24.88 85.95 15.89
C THR A 9 -24.84 84.55 16.50
N LYS A 10 -25.99 83.84 16.51
CA LYS A 10 -26.06 82.42 16.94
C LYS A 10 -25.05 81.51 16.22
N HIS A 11 -24.61 81.91 15.02
CA HIS A 11 -23.61 81.20 14.22
C HIS A 11 -22.21 81.23 14.85
N PHE A 12 -21.85 82.33 15.51
CA PHE A 12 -20.51 82.54 16.05
C PHE A 12 -20.26 81.70 17.31
N GLU A 13 -21.23 81.64 18.22
CA GLU A 13 -21.17 80.81 19.44
C GLU A 13 -21.10 79.31 19.11
N SER A 14 -21.78 78.88 18.03
CA SER A 14 -21.67 77.52 17.49
C SER A 14 -20.29 77.22 16.92
N MET A 15 -19.63 78.18 16.26
CA MET A 15 -18.33 77.95 15.61
C MET A 15 -17.19 77.81 16.63
N ILE A 16 -17.10 78.71 17.62
CA ILE A 16 -16.04 78.65 18.65
C ILE A 16 -16.38 77.67 19.79
N GLY A 17 -17.66 77.35 19.98
CA GLY A 17 -18.13 76.39 20.99
C GLY A 17 -17.62 74.96 20.74
N HIS A 18 -17.51 74.54 19.48
CA HIS A 18 -17.08 73.20 19.07
C HIS A 18 -15.58 73.08 18.77
N MET A 19 -14.81 74.16 18.98
CA MET A 19 -13.36 74.07 18.77
C MET A 19 -12.73 73.11 19.80
N PRO A 20 -11.84 72.19 19.36
CA PRO A 20 -11.17 71.24 20.25
C PRO A 20 -10.13 71.90 21.17
N VAL A 21 -9.84 73.19 20.96
CA VAL A 21 -8.88 74.00 21.71
C VAL A 21 -9.63 74.93 22.68
N GLY A 22 -9.06 75.21 23.85
CA GLY A 22 -9.63 76.17 24.79
C GLY A 22 -9.65 77.59 24.20
N VAL A 23 -10.79 78.27 24.29
CA VAL A 23 -11.00 79.64 23.78
C VAL A 23 -11.59 80.51 24.88
N MET A 24 -10.99 81.69 25.10
CA MET A 24 -11.55 82.79 25.89
C MET A 24 -11.68 84.05 25.06
N VAL A 25 -12.82 84.74 25.14
CA VAL A 25 -12.99 86.08 24.54
C VAL A 25 -12.94 87.11 25.65
N LEU A 26 -12.11 88.13 25.48
CA LEU A 26 -11.80 89.12 26.49
C LEU A 26 -12.44 90.47 26.17
N ASP A 27 -12.68 91.29 27.18
CA ASP A 27 -13.07 92.68 26.95
C ASP A 27 -11.84 93.49 26.50
N PRO A 28 -11.93 94.26 25.40
CA PRO A 28 -10.79 95.00 24.88
C PRO A 28 -10.27 96.11 25.81
N ARG A 29 -11.02 96.52 26.85
CA ARG A 29 -10.61 97.62 27.75
C ARG A 29 -9.91 97.14 29.02
N ASP A 30 -10.43 96.08 29.63
CA ASP A 30 -9.99 95.60 30.94
C ASP A 30 -9.50 94.15 30.91
N LEU A 31 -9.55 93.48 29.75
CA LEU A 31 -9.25 92.06 29.55
C LEU A 31 -10.07 91.14 30.47
N CYS A 32 -11.26 91.57 30.91
CA CYS A 32 -12.17 90.69 31.62
C CYS A 32 -12.73 89.61 30.70
N ILE A 33 -12.75 88.37 31.16
CA ILE A 33 -13.27 87.23 30.41
C ILE A 33 -14.77 87.43 30.19
N ARG A 34 -15.20 87.54 28.94
CA ARG A 34 -16.61 87.69 28.55
C ARG A 34 -17.23 86.37 28.13
N TYR A 35 -16.42 85.45 27.62
CA TYR A 35 -16.85 84.14 27.15
C TYR A 35 -15.71 83.13 27.27
N MET A 36 -16.06 81.87 27.53
CA MET A 36 -15.15 80.73 27.50
C MET A 36 -15.90 79.50 26.97
N ASN A 37 -15.31 78.80 26.00
CA ASN A 37 -15.87 77.57 25.44
C ASN A 37 -15.71 76.35 26.37
N GLU A 38 -16.34 75.23 26.03
CA GLU A 38 -16.34 74.03 26.88
C GLU A 38 -14.94 73.40 27.02
N ALA A 39 -14.16 73.35 25.92
CA ALA A 39 -12.77 72.89 25.96
C ALA A 39 -11.93 73.73 26.95
N GLY A 40 -12.14 75.04 26.96
CA GLY A 40 -11.45 75.94 27.88
C GLY A 40 -11.87 75.74 29.34
N ARG A 41 -13.17 75.52 29.58
CA ARG A 41 -13.67 75.17 30.93
C ARG A 41 -13.02 73.90 31.45
N ARG A 42 -12.99 72.83 30.65
CA ARG A 42 -12.35 71.56 31.04
C ARG A 42 -10.86 71.72 31.38
N THR A 43 -10.13 72.55 30.62
CA THR A 43 -8.72 72.84 30.95
C THR A 43 -8.58 73.50 32.32
N PHE A 44 -9.38 74.53 32.62
CA PHE A 44 -9.30 75.23 33.91
C PHE A 44 -9.94 74.45 35.07
N GLU A 45 -10.86 73.52 34.81
CA GLU A 45 -11.34 72.54 35.80
C GLU A 45 -10.20 71.62 36.26
N GLY A 46 -9.39 71.11 35.32
CA GLY A 46 -8.21 70.31 35.64
C GLY A 46 -7.12 71.09 36.41
N LEU A 47 -7.08 72.41 36.25
CA LEU A 47 -6.14 73.30 36.93
C LEU A 47 -6.74 73.98 38.18
N GLN A 48 -7.94 73.59 38.63
CA GLN A 48 -8.64 74.26 39.73
C GLN A 48 -7.81 74.30 41.03
N HIS A 49 -6.95 73.31 41.29
CA HIS A 49 -6.08 73.29 42.47
C HIS A 49 -5.07 74.45 42.52
N LEU A 50 -4.79 75.11 41.39
CA LEU A 50 -3.89 76.25 41.28
C LEU A 50 -4.61 77.61 41.44
N PHE A 51 -5.94 77.61 41.54
CA PHE A 51 -6.74 78.84 41.58
C PHE A 51 -7.82 78.81 42.66
N PRO A 52 -8.13 79.94 43.33
CA PRO A 52 -9.11 79.98 44.42
C PRO A 52 -10.59 79.86 43.97
N GLU A 53 -10.89 79.97 42.67
CA GLU A 53 -12.27 79.97 42.16
C GLU A 53 -12.50 78.94 41.03
N LYS A 54 -13.73 78.43 40.93
CA LYS A 54 -14.16 77.52 39.85
C LYS A 54 -14.24 78.26 38.50
N PRO A 55 -14.02 77.57 37.36
CA PRO A 55 -14.02 78.18 36.02
C PRO A 55 -15.28 78.98 35.67
N ASP A 56 -16.46 78.56 36.14
CA ASP A 56 -17.72 79.29 35.92
C ASP A 56 -17.77 80.68 36.58
N LYS A 57 -16.97 80.89 37.65
CA LYS A 57 -16.84 82.20 38.33
C LYS A 57 -15.75 83.08 37.73
N MET A 58 -14.94 82.57 36.80
CA MET A 58 -13.92 83.35 36.09
C MET A 58 -14.54 84.30 35.04
N ILE A 59 -15.75 84.01 34.56
CA ILE A 59 -16.46 84.92 33.65
C ILE A 59 -16.73 86.26 34.38
N GLY A 60 -16.22 87.35 33.81
CA GLY A 60 -16.30 88.69 34.37
C GLY A 60 -15.06 89.12 35.16
N ARG A 61 -14.06 88.27 35.32
CA ARG A 61 -12.77 88.60 35.94
C ARG A 61 -11.71 88.89 34.88
N SER A 62 -10.76 89.76 35.22
CA SER A 62 -9.56 90.01 34.42
C SER A 62 -8.65 88.78 34.38
N ILE A 63 -7.95 88.58 33.26
CA ILE A 63 -6.92 87.53 33.11
C ILE A 63 -5.60 87.81 33.88
N ASP A 64 -5.57 88.80 34.77
CA ASP A 64 -4.39 89.13 35.58
C ASP A 64 -3.91 87.98 36.47
N PHE A 65 -4.75 86.97 36.73
CA PHE A 65 -4.36 85.75 37.43
C PHE A 65 -3.31 84.92 36.66
N LEU A 66 -3.09 85.19 35.38
CA LEU A 66 -2.02 84.56 34.57
C LEU A 66 -0.63 85.16 34.88
N GLY A 67 -0.55 86.15 35.77
CA GLY A 67 0.70 86.78 36.18
C GLY A 67 0.96 88.13 35.51
N ASP A 68 1.94 88.84 36.05
CA ASP A 68 2.30 90.19 35.62
C ASP A 68 3.24 90.16 34.40
N ILE A 69 2.65 89.94 33.22
CA ILE A 69 3.38 89.70 31.96
C ILE A 69 3.33 90.94 31.06
N GLN A 70 4.50 91.35 30.52
CA GLN A 70 4.62 92.57 29.70
C GLN A 70 3.69 92.55 28.48
N GLU A 71 3.56 91.40 27.82
CA GLU A 71 2.73 91.20 26.63
C GLU A 71 1.25 91.41 26.97
N ILE A 72 0.77 90.91 28.12
CA ILE A 72 -0.61 91.11 28.58
C ILE A 72 -0.89 92.60 28.86
N ARG A 73 0.09 93.32 29.45
CA ARG A 73 -0.01 94.78 29.64
C ARG A 73 -0.09 95.55 28.32
N ARG A 74 0.69 95.14 27.31
CA ARG A 74 0.64 95.76 25.97
C ARG A 74 -0.73 95.56 25.34
N ILE A 75 -1.32 94.37 25.45
CA ILE A 75 -2.66 94.10 24.90
C ILE A 75 -3.72 94.96 25.60
N ARG A 76 -3.64 95.15 26.93
CA ARG A 76 -4.59 96.00 27.69
C ARG A 76 -4.59 97.46 27.25
N GLY A 77 -3.43 98.00 26.85
CA GLY A 77 -3.28 99.42 26.47
C GLY A 77 -3.30 99.70 24.97
N GLY A 78 -3.01 98.72 24.12
CA GLY A 78 -2.74 98.93 22.69
C GLY A 78 -3.78 98.42 21.71
N GLY A 79 -4.85 97.75 22.18
CA GLY A 79 -5.96 97.29 21.32
C GLY A 79 -5.51 96.34 20.21
N GLU A 80 -6.19 96.39 19.05
CA GLU A 80 -5.93 95.52 17.90
C GLU A 80 -4.50 95.60 17.37
N ALA A 81 -3.85 96.77 17.43
CA ALA A 81 -2.50 96.98 16.89
C ALA A 81 -1.42 96.14 17.60
N GLN A 82 -1.71 95.61 18.79
CA GLN A 82 -0.81 94.74 19.51
C GLN A 82 -1.04 93.26 19.19
N LEU A 83 -2.07 92.89 18.43
CA LEU A 83 -2.41 91.50 18.09
C LEU A 83 -1.91 91.12 16.68
N PRO A 84 -1.52 89.85 16.45
CA PRO A 84 -1.49 88.74 17.40
C PRO A 84 -0.29 88.78 18.36
N GLN A 85 -0.42 88.14 19.52
CA GLN A 85 0.68 87.91 20.48
C GLN A 85 0.70 86.46 20.91
N GLN A 86 1.89 85.93 21.14
CA GLN A 86 2.08 84.65 21.81
C GLN A 86 2.73 84.89 23.17
N VAL A 87 2.14 84.30 24.21
CA VAL A 87 2.57 84.48 25.59
C VAL A 87 2.69 83.12 26.24
N ARG A 88 3.88 82.76 26.67
CA ARG A 88 4.10 81.57 27.49
C ARG A 88 3.84 81.91 28.94
N VAL A 89 2.96 81.17 29.59
CA VAL A 89 2.63 81.32 31.01
C VAL A 89 2.91 80.01 31.73
N THR A 90 3.63 80.10 32.85
CA THR A 90 3.86 78.97 33.74
C THR A 90 2.88 79.07 34.90
N LEU A 91 2.02 78.06 35.04
CA LEU A 91 1.00 77.94 36.08
C LEU A 91 1.31 76.67 36.87
N GLY A 92 1.95 76.80 38.03
CA GLY A 92 2.45 75.66 38.79
C GLY A 92 3.50 74.88 37.98
N GLU A 93 3.29 73.56 37.84
CA GLU A 93 4.16 72.66 37.06
C GLU A 93 3.84 72.63 35.55
N LYS A 94 2.80 73.34 35.11
CA LYS A 94 2.37 73.34 33.71
C LYS A 94 2.79 74.61 32.98
N CYS A 95 3.27 74.45 31.75
CA CYS A 95 3.48 75.54 30.81
C CYS A 95 2.33 75.59 29.80
N LEU A 96 1.69 76.75 29.68
CA LEU A 96 0.70 77.03 28.64
C LEU A 96 1.30 78.01 27.63
N ASN A 97 1.21 77.68 26.34
CA ASN A 97 1.46 78.65 25.28
C ASN A 97 0.11 79.27 24.90
N LEU A 98 -0.08 80.54 25.26
CA LEU A 98 -1.28 81.32 24.98
C LEU A 98 -1.09 82.08 23.67
N VAL A 99 -2.11 82.09 22.82
CA VAL A 99 -2.14 82.87 21.59
C VAL A 99 -3.31 83.86 21.65
N PHE A 100 -3.01 85.14 21.60
CA PHE A 100 -3.98 86.22 21.51
C PHE A 100 -4.14 86.65 20.05
N SER A 101 -5.36 86.63 19.55
CA SER A 101 -5.72 86.99 18.18
C SER A 101 -6.87 88.00 18.16
N ALA A 102 -6.94 88.80 17.09
CA ALA A 102 -8.01 89.77 16.91
C ALA A 102 -9.30 89.07 16.47
N LEU A 103 -10.35 89.17 17.28
CA LEU A 103 -11.69 88.70 16.90
C LEU A 103 -12.40 89.79 16.08
N ARG A 104 -12.95 89.42 14.92
CA ARG A 104 -13.63 90.33 13.99
C ARG A 104 -15.11 89.93 13.80
N ASP A 105 -15.96 90.90 13.44
CA ASP A 105 -17.34 90.65 13.00
C ASP A 105 -17.38 90.22 11.52
N ASP A 106 -18.55 89.83 11.03
CA ASP A 106 -18.76 89.40 9.63
C ASP A 106 -18.44 90.52 8.60
N ALA A 107 -18.30 91.77 9.07
CA ALA A 107 -17.88 92.92 8.27
C ALA A 107 -16.36 93.24 8.43
N GLY A 108 -15.59 92.37 9.09
CA GLY A 108 -14.14 92.50 9.27
C GLY A 108 -13.71 93.48 10.36
N ARG A 109 -14.64 94.06 11.13
CA ARG A 109 -14.34 95.04 12.18
C ARG A 109 -13.92 94.34 13.46
N TYR A 110 -12.89 94.85 14.10
CA TYR A 110 -12.41 94.32 15.39
C TYR A 110 -13.47 94.44 16.50
N ILE A 111 -13.72 93.32 17.17
CA ILE A 111 -14.67 93.17 18.28
C ILE A 111 -13.92 93.11 19.61
N ALA A 112 -12.94 92.21 19.73
CA ALA A 112 -12.32 91.82 21.00
C ALA A 112 -11.02 91.03 20.80
N PRO A 113 -10.15 90.91 21.82
CA PRO A 113 -9.10 89.90 21.84
C PRO A 113 -9.70 88.51 22.12
N MET A 114 -9.27 87.52 21.34
CA MET A 114 -9.53 86.10 21.58
C MET A 114 -8.24 85.41 22.00
N MET A 115 -8.27 84.68 23.10
CA MET A 115 -7.14 83.92 23.63
C MET A 115 -7.40 82.42 23.43
N THR A 116 -6.44 81.70 22.86
CA THR A 116 -6.44 80.24 22.74
C THR A 116 -5.18 79.64 23.34
N TRP A 117 -5.21 78.36 23.72
CA TRP A 117 -4.04 77.69 24.31
C TRP A 117 -4.00 76.19 24.02
N ALA A 118 -2.78 75.64 23.96
CA ALA A 118 -2.53 74.20 23.88
C ALA A 118 -1.72 73.73 25.10
N HIS A 119 -2.02 72.53 25.61
CA HIS A 119 -1.19 71.86 26.62
C HIS A 119 0.10 71.36 25.97
N THR A 120 1.23 71.69 26.56
CA THR A 120 2.53 71.07 26.26
C THR A 120 3.01 70.38 27.52
N ASP A 121 2.92 69.04 27.56
CA ASP A 121 3.30 68.21 28.72
C ASP A 121 4.79 67.82 28.73
N THR A 122 5.65 68.49 27.95
CA THR A 122 7.11 68.28 27.97
C THR A 122 7.88 69.60 27.89
N PRO A 123 8.72 69.92 28.89
CA PRO A 123 9.63 71.05 28.80
C PRO A 123 10.83 70.65 27.93
N GLY A 124 10.87 71.15 26.69
CA GLY A 124 12.04 71.10 25.83
C GLY A 124 12.00 70.02 24.75
N ALA A 125 11.42 70.36 23.60
CA ALA A 125 11.82 69.85 22.29
C ALA A 125 11.23 70.80 21.24
N GLU A 126 12.10 71.55 20.56
CA GLU A 126 11.77 72.11 19.25
C GLU A 126 11.76 70.94 18.26
N ASP A 127 10.59 70.49 17.84
CA ASP A 127 10.45 69.81 16.54
C ASP A 127 9.00 69.88 16.05
N VAL A 128 8.85 70.26 14.79
CA VAL A 128 7.58 70.44 14.10
C VAL A 128 6.95 69.06 13.90
N ALA A 129 5.85 68.77 14.58
CA ALA A 129 5.09 67.54 14.32
C ALA A 129 4.67 67.52 12.83
N PRO A 130 4.99 66.48 12.06
CA PRO A 130 4.63 66.44 10.65
C PRO A 130 3.10 66.42 10.46
N PRO A 131 2.60 66.93 9.30
CA PRO A 131 1.18 66.99 8.99
C PRO A 131 0.48 65.62 9.15
N PRO A 132 -0.83 65.59 9.47
CA PRO A 132 -1.58 64.35 9.68
C PRO A 132 -1.47 63.33 8.53
N LEU A 133 -1.44 63.80 7.27
CA LEU A 133 -1.29 62.96 6.09
C LEU A 133 0.09 62.28 6.01
N GLN A 134 1.16 63.01 6.35
CA GLN A 134 2.51 62.46 6.34
C GLN A 134 2.67 61.36 7.39
N ARG A 135 2.08 61.54 8.59
CA ARG A 135 2.05 60.48 9.61
C ARG A 135 1.29 59.23 9.16
N MET A 136 0.21 59.39 8.41
CA MET A 136 -0.53 58.25 7.85
C MET A 136 0.33 57.49 6.84
N LEU A 137 1.03 58.20 5.94
CA LEU A 137 1.94 57.59 4.96
C LEU A 137 3.11 56.86 5.64
N GLU A 138 3.68 57.42 6.72
CA GLU A 138 4.76 56.75 7.46
C GLU A 138 4.34 55.49 8.22
N GLN A 139 3.05 55.34 8.51
CA GLN A 139 2.52 54.15 9.19
C GLN A 139 1.91 53.13 8.23
N MET A 140 1.99 53.36 6.91
CA MET A 140 1.47 52.41 5.93
C MET A 140 2.31 51.13 5.89
N PRO A 141 1.69 49.93 5.98
CA PRO A 141 2.41 48.65 5.97
C PRO A 141 2.90 48.23 4.56
N ILE A 142 2.84 49.12 3.57
CA ILE A 142 3.25 48.89 2.19
C ILE A 142 4.44 49.81 1.92
N ASN A 143 5.45 49.32 1.20
CA ASN A 143 6.57 50.17 0.83
C ASN A 143 6.09 51.21 -0.19
N VAL A 144 6.22 52.49 0.14
CA VAL A 144 5.90 53.63 -0.72
C VAL A 144 7.13 54.52 -0.89
N MET A 145 7.48 54.81 -2.13
CA MET A 145 8.46 55.85 -2.50
C MET A 145 7.83 56.84 -3.48
N ALA A 146 8.23 58.10 -3.42
CA ALA A 146 7.86 59.11 -4.40
C ALA A 146 9.10 59.62 -5.12
N ILE A 147 8.94 59.84 -6.42
CA ILE A 147 9.98 60.33 -7.32
C ILE A 147 9.50 61.64 -7.93
N ASP A 148 10.32 62.68 -7.83
CA ASP A 148 10.11 63.93 -8.55
C ASP A 148 10.44 63.74 -10.02
N ILE A 149 9.53 64.10 -10.92
CA ILE A 149 9.72 63.81 -12.35
C ILE A 149 10.70 64.76 -13.04
N ALA A 150 10.91 65.97 -12.51
CA ALA A 150 11.82 66.93 -13.11
C ALA A 150 13.29 66.52 -12.89
N THR A 151 13.59 65.93 -11.74
CA THR A 151 14.94 65.57 -11.31
C THR A 151 15.20 64.07 -11.30
N PHE A 152 14.15 63.25 -11.36
CA PHE A 152 14.18 61.80 -11.11
C PHE A 152 14.74 61.43 -9.74
N ALA A 153 14.77 62.39 -8.80
CA ALA A 153 15.22 62.16 -7.44
C ALA A 153 14.10 61.52 -6.61
N ILE A 154 14.46 60.55 -5.78
CA ILE A 154 13.57 59.97 -4.77
C ILE A 154 13.36 61.04 -3.71
N THR A 155 12.18 61.66 -3.69
CA THR A 155 11.87 62.75 -2.75
C THR A 155 11.28 62.26 -1.44
N TYR A 156 10.79 61.02 -1.43
CA TYR A 156 10.16 60.43 -0.25
C TYR A 156 10.27 58.90 -0.28
N ALA A 157 10.43 58.31 0.90
CA ALA A 157 10.33 56.88 1.15
C ALA A 157 9.77 56.70 2.56
N ASN A 158 8.70 55.90 2.70
CA ASN A 158 8.09 55.71 4.00
C ASN A 158 8.93 54.82 4.93
N ALA A 159 8.62 54.82 6.23
CA ALA A 159 9.38 54.04 7.21
C ALA A 159 9.52 52.55 6.83
N THR A 160 8.43 51.94 6.36
CA THR A 160 8.41 50.54 5.90
C THR A 160 9.32 50.31 4.68
N SER A 161 9.41 51.27 3.74
CA SER A 161 10.36 51.21 2.62
C SER A 161 11.81 51.23 3.10
N ILE A 162 12.13 52.12 4.04
CA ILE A 162 13.51 52.25 4.57
C ILE A 162 13.90 51.00 5.34
N GLU A 163 13.00 50.43 6.13
CA GLU A 163 13.22 49.16 6.83
C GLU A 163 13.44 48.01 5.84
N THR A 164 12.56 47.85 4.84
CA THR A 164 12.70 46.80 3.82
C THR A 164 13.99 46.96 3.01
N LEU A 165 14.36 48.17 2.63
CA LEU A 165 15.64 48.42 1.95
C LEU A 165 16.86 48.14 2.84
N ARG A 166 16.75 48.29 4.16
CA ARG A 166 17.84 47.99 5.10
C ARG A 166 18.15 46.48 5.09
N ASP A 167 17.12 45.65 5.04
CA ASP A 167 17.30 44.19 4.90
C ASP A 167 17.95 43.83 3.55
N LEU A 168 17.61 44.59 2.50
CA LEU A 168 18.16 44.43 1.15
C LEU A 168 19.50 45.18 0.93
N GLU A 169 20.04 45.89 1.92
CA GLU A 169 21.14 46.86 1.74
C GLU A 169 22.39 46.25 1.12
N HIS A 170 22.62 44.96 1.36
CA HIS A 170 23.71 44.17 0.77
C HIS A 170 23.63 44.03 -0.77
N LEU A 171 22.46 44.28 -1.36
CA LEU A 171 22.18 44.23 -2.81
C LEU A 171 22.02 45.62 -3.42
N LEU A 172 22.00 46.68 -2.61
CA LEU A 172 21.73 48.05 -3.06
C LEU A 172 23.03 48.82 -3.34
N PRO A 173 23.00 49.78 -4.28
CA PRO A 173 24.15 50.62 -4.61
C PRO A 173 24.48 51.69 -3.55
N CYS A 174 23.60 51.89 -2.57
CA CYS A 174 23.77 52.83 -1.46
C CYS A 174 23.05 52.35 -0.21
N LYS A 175 23.40 52.93 0.95
CA LYS A 175 22.72 52.63 2.22
C LYS A 175 21.26 53.06 2.20
N ALA A 176 20.37 52.29 2.84
CA ALA A 176 18.94 52.57 2.88
C ALA A 176 18.62 53.99 3.41
N GLU A 177 19.34 54.45 4.43
CA GLU A 177 19.16 55.78 5.04
C GLU A 177 19.50 56.94 4.08
N ASN A 178 20.30 56.68 3.06
CA ASN A 178 20.75 57.66 2.08
C ASN A 178 19.94 57.62 0.79
N ILE A 179 18.82 56.87 0.74
CA ILE A 179 18.08 56.65 -0.49
C ILE A 179 17.29 57.89 -0.94
N VAL A 180 16.75 58.65 0.02
CA VAL A 180 16.04 59.90 -0.26
C VAL A 180 17.06 60.96 -0.70
N GLY A 181 16.77 61.60 -1.83
CA GLY A 181 17.65 62.56 -2.50
C GLY A 181 18.52 61.95 -3.59
N GLN A 182 18.60 60.62 -3.72
CA GLN A 182 19.30 59.97 -4.84
C GLN A 182 18.44 59.93 -6.09
N CYS A 183 19.10 59.90 -7.25
CA CYS A 183 18.43 59.65 -8.53
C CYS A 183 18.00 58.17 -8.63
N ILE A 184 16.77 57.89 -9.09
CA ILE A 184 16.28 56.52 -9.29
C ILE A 184 17.13 55.67 -10.25
N ASP A 185 17.94 56.32 -11.09
CA ASP A 185 18.88 55.67 -12.00
C ASP A 185 19.86 54.73 -11.32
N ILE A 186 20.17 54.95 -10.03
CA ILE A 186 21.11 54.10 -9.29
C ILE A 186 20.68 52.62 -9.29
N PHE A 187 19.38 52.34 -9.41
CA PHE A 187 18.83 50.99 -9.45
C PHE A 187 18.80 50.36 -10.86
N HIS A 188 19.12 51.12 -11.91
CA HIS A 188 18.85 50.72 -13.29
C HIS A 188 20.10 50.70 -14.16
N LYS A 189 20.41 49.53 -14.75
CA LYS A 189 21.53 49.36 -15.70
C LYS A 189 21.37 50.22 -16.97
N ASN A 190 20.13 50.51 -17.39
CA ASN A 190 19.84 51.39 -18.53
C ASN A 190 18.89 52.53 -18.12
N PRO A 191 19.39 53.58 -17.45
CA PRO A 191 18.58 54.70 -16.97
C PRO A 191 17.64 55.34 -18.00
N SER A 192 18.04 55.35 -19.28
CA SER A 192 17.27 55.96 -20.35
C SER A 192 15.89 55.30 -20.56
N HIS A 193 15.78 54.00 -20.29
CA HIS A 193 14.55 53.24 -20.45
C HIS A 193 13.52 53.60 -19.37
N GLN A 194 13.93 53.61 -18.09
CA GLN A 194 13.01 53.92 -16.99
C GLN A 194 12.61 55.39 -16.99
N ARG A 195 13.53 56.29 -17.35
CA ARG A 195 13.18 57.70 -17.55
C ARG A 195 12.10 57.86 -18.63
N ALA A 196 12.17 57.12 -19.73
CA ALA A 196 11.14 57.16 -20.77
C ALA A 196 9.76 56.66 -20.27
N ILE A 197 9.74 55.61 -19.43
CA ILE A 197 8.51 55.12 -18.81
C ILE A 197 7.92 56.16 -17.85
N LEU A 198 8.75 56.76 -16.99
CA LEU A 198 8.29 57.69 -15.96
C LEU A 198 7.91 59.08 -16.51
N SER A 199 8.53 59.52 -17.62
CA SER A 199 8.35 60.88 -18.16
C SER A 199 6.96 61.15 -18.75
N ASP A 200 6.24 60.10 -19.18
CA ASP A 200 4.90 60.22 -19.73
C ASP A 200 3.90 59.52 -18.79
N PRO A 201 2.97 60.26 -18.15
CA PRO A 201 1.99 59.66 -17.26
C PRO A 201 1.05 58.67 -17.97
N ALA A 202 0.93 58.68 -19.30
CA ALA A 202 0.17 57.68 -20.05
C ALA A 202 0.78 56.28 -20.01
N ASN A 203 2.08 56.16 -19.70
CA ASN A 203 2.76 54.89 -19.47
C ASN A 203 2.50 54.32 -18.06
N LEU A 204 1.81 55.08 -17.21
CA LEU A 204 1.48 54.70 -15.83
C LEU A 204 -0.04 54.44 -15.68
N PRO A 205 -0.45 53.48 -14.83
CA PRO A 205 0.38 52.70 -13.92
C PRO A 205 1.22 51.66 -14.65
N HIS A 206 2.48 51.52 -14.23
CA HIS A 206 3.39 50.49 -14.71
C HIS A 206 3.59 49.45 -13.61
N HIS A 207 3.60 48.18 -14.00
CA HIS A 207 3.80 47.06 -13.09
C HIS A 207 4.93 46.19 -13.60
N ALA A 208 5.80 45.78 -12.69
CA ALA A 208 6.94 44.95 -13.02
C ALA A 208 7.29 44.07 -11.82
N THR A 209 7.41 42.78 -12.06
CA THR A 209 8.12 41.89 -11.14
C THR A 209 9.58 41.82 -11.59
N ILE A 210 10.50 42.08 -10.66
CA ILE A 210 11.94 42.10 -10.94
C ILE A 210 12.70 41.21 -9.95
N THR A 211 13.87 40.73 -10.35
CA THR A 211 14.80 40.04 -9.46
C THR A 211 15.94 40.98 -9.06
N LEU A 212 16.21 41.05 -7.76
CA LEU A 212 17.34 41.76 -7.16
C LEU A 212 18.12 40.77 -6.32
N GLY A 213 19.27 40.32 -6.82
CA GLY A 213 19.99 39.20 -6.20
C GLY A 213 19.12 37.94 -6.20
N GLU A 214 18.88 37.38 -5.01
CA GLU A 214 17.98 36.24 -4.78
C GLU A 214 16.53 36.66 -4.50
N GLU A 215 16.27 37.96 -4.35
CA GLU A 215 14.96 38.47 -3.96
C GLU A 215 14.11 38.83 -5.19
N THR A 216 12.83 38.48 -5.16
CA THR A 216 11.84 38.87 -6.15
C THR A 216 10.99 40.00 -5.59
N LEU A 217 10.95 41.13 -6.30
CA LEU A 217 10.19 42.31 -5.93
C LEU A 217 9.04 42.53 -6.89
N ASP A 218 7.86 42.74 -6.33
CA ASP A 218 6.71 43.24 -7.06
C ASP A 218 6.67 44.77 -6.96
N LEU A 219 6.66 45.43 -8.12
CA LEU A 219 6.70 46.89 -8.24
C LEU A 219 5.44 47.37 -8.95
N ARG A 220 4.85 48.44 -8.41
CA ARG A 220 3.79 49.20 -9.08
C ARG A 220 4.08 50.68 -8.99
N VAL A 221 4.19 51.32 -10.15
CA VAL A 221 4.43 52.74 -10.28
C VAL A 221 3.15 53.42 -10.76
N SER A 222 2.70 54.46 -10.06
CA SER A 222 1.49 55.23 -10.39
C SER A 222 1.82 56.72 -10.49
N ALA A 223 1.22 57.43 -11.45
CA ALA A 223 1.36 58.88 -11.54
C ALA A 223 0.57 59.57 -10.41
N PHE A 224 1.11 60.63 -9.84
CA PHE A 224 0.35 61.57 -9.00
C PHE A 224 0.53 63.01 -9.49
N PHE A 225 -0.53 63.80 -9.29
CA PHE A 225 -0.70 65.13 -9.86
C PHE A 225 -0.87 66.15 -8.73
N ASP A 226 -0.48 67.40 -8.98
CA ASP A 226 -0.77 68.51 -8.05
C ASP A 226 -2.25 68.96 -8.12
N ASP A 227 -2.62 69.92 -7.27
CA ASP A 227 -3.97 70.49 -7.20
C ASP A 227 -4.42 71.17 -8.52
N ALA A 228 -3.47 71.48 -9.41
CA ALA A 228 -3.74 72.05 -10.73
C ALA A 228 -3.86 70.99 -11.84
N GLY A 229 -3.69 69.70 -11.51
CA GLY A 229 -3.75 68.58 -12.45
C GLY A 229 -2.46 68.39 -13.26
N VAL A 230 -1.36 69.03 -12.86
CA VAL A 230 -0.05 68.87 -13.50
C VAL A 230 0.64 67.64 -12.94
N TYR A 231 1.25 66.84 -13.82
CA TYR A 231 2.01 65.65 -13.41
C TYR A 231 3.29 66.07 -12.69
N THR A 232 3.37 65.77 -11.40
CA THR A 232 4.49 66.21 -10.54
C THR A 232 5.44 65.08 -10.17
N GLY A 233 4.98 63.83 -10.18
CA GLY A 233 5.83 62.73 -9.77
C GLY A 233 5.18 61.36 -9.90
N ALA A 234 6.02 60.35 -9.73
CA ALA A 234 5.61 58.95 -9.73
C ALA A 234 5.70 58.38 -8.32
N MET A 235 4.66 57.68 -7.89
CA MET A 235 4.62 56.92 -6.65
C MET A 235 4.91 55.45 -6.95
N LEU A 236 5.99 54.92 -6.40
CA LEU A 236 6.33 53.51 -6.42
C LEU A 236 5.80 52.84 -5.15
N THR A 237 4.87 51.91 -5.31
CA THR A 237 4.49 50.96 -4.26
C THR A 237 5.10 49.61 -4.56
N TRP A 238 5.72 48.95 -3.57
CA TRP A 238 6.41 47.69 -3.80
C TRP A 238 6.41 46.73 -2.61
N SER A 239 6.68 45.46 -2.88
CA SER A 239 6.83 44.43 -1.86
C SER A 239 7.79 43.34 -2.30
N VAL A 240 8.49 42.73 -1.35
CA VAL A 240 9.28 41.51 -1.59
C VAL A 240 8.34 40.31 -1.58
N ILE A 241 8.30 39.55 -2.67
CA ILE A 241 7.39 38.41 -2.88
C ILE A 241 8.12 37.07 -3.04
N THR A 242 9.45 37.02 -2.84
CA THR A 242 10.32 35.84 -3.01
C THR A 242 9.74 34.58 -2.38
N LYS A 243 9.45 34.63 -1.07
CA LYS A 243 8.88 33.49 -0.33
C LYS A 243 7.55 33.00 -0.92
N ARG A 244 6.72 33.91 -1.43
CA ARG A 244 5.41 33.57 -2.00
C ARG A 244 5.56 32.87 -3.35
N VAL A 245 6.49 33.33 -4.18
CA VAL A 245 6.80 32.70 -5.48
C VAL A 245 7.45 31.33 -5.26
N GLU A 246 8.39 31.20 -4.34
CA GLU A 246 9.01 29.93 -3.97
C GLU A 246 7.98 28.92 -3.43
N GLN A 247 7.07 29.36 -2.55
CA GLN A 247 5.99 28.53 -2.05
C GLN A 247 5.04 28.07 -3.16
N ALA A 248 4.69 28.93 -4.11
CA ALA A 248 3.84 28.57 -5.25
C ALA A 248 4.53 27.55 -6.17
N HIS A 249 5.82 27.74 -6.46
CA HIS A 249 6.60 26.80 -7.27
C HIS A 249 6.79 25.44 -6.56
N SER A 250 7.11 25.46 -5.26
CA SER A 250 7.20 24.23 -4.47
C SER A 250 5.87 23.49 -4.39
N PHE A 251 4.76 24.23 -4.27
CA PHE A 251 3.41 23.67 -4.30
C PHE A 251 3.10 23.00 -5.66
N GLU A 252 3.38 23.68 -6.77
CA GLU A 252 3.23 23.16 -8.13
C GLU A 252 4.03 21.86 -8.32
N GLN A 253 5.30 21.86 -7.90
CA GLN A 253 6.15 20.68 -8.00
C GLN A 253 5.64 19.53 -7.14
N ASN A 254 5.30 19.79 -5.86
CA ASN A 254 4.84 18.77 -4.94
C ASN A 254 3.53 18.14 -5.41
N ILE A 255 2.57 18.94 -5.88
CA ILE A 255 1.32 18.41 -6.42
C ILE A 255 1.55 17.67 -7.74
N GLY A 256 2.42 18.19 -8.61
CA GLY A 256 2.80 17.50 -9.84
C GLY A 256 3.35 16.10 -9.57
N THR A 257 4.23 15.97 -8.56
CA THR A 257 4.74 14.67 -8.10
C THR A 257 3.62 13.78 -7.59
N VAL A 258 2.77 14.26 -6.67
CA VAL A 258 1.66 13.46 -6.11
C VAL A 258 0.67 12.99 -7.18
N VAL A 259 0.30 13.86 -8.13
CA VAL A 259 -0.62 13.51 -9.22
C VAL A 259 -0.03 12.43 -10.11
N ASN A 260 1.27 12.52 -10.43
CA ASN A 260 1.93 11.51 -11.24
C ASN A 260 2.03 10.19 -10.47
N GLU A 261 2.42 10.22 -9.19
CA GLU A 261 2.47 9.02 -8.33
C GLU A 261 1.10 8.33 -8.22
N VAL A 262 0.02 9.10 -8.05
CA VAL A 262 -1.34 8.55 -8.02
C VAL A 262 -1.77 8.01 -9.40
N GLY A 263 -1.34 8.65 -10.48
CA GLY A 263 -1.55 8.16 -11.84
C GLY A 263 -0.89 6.80 -12.07
N ASP A 264 0.41 6.71 -11.76
CA ASP A 264 1.20 5.48 -11.89
C ASP A 264 0.65 4.36 -10.99
N ALA A 265 0.25 4.69 -9.76
CA ALA A 265 -0.41 3.74 -8.85
C ALA A 265 -1.76 3.26 -9.41
N SER A 266 -2.54 4.15 -10.03
CA SER A 266 -3.82 3.79 -10.64
C SER A 266 -3.64 2.87 -11.84
N GLU A 267 -2.65 3.14 -12.72
CA GLU A 267 -2.32 2.25 -13.84
C GLU A 267 -1.88 0.87 -13.35
N THR A 268 -1.04 0.83 -12.32
CA THR A 268 -0.59 -0.43 -11.69
C THR A 268 -1.77 -1.20 -11.11
N LEU A 269 -2.70 -0.53 -10.42
CA LEU A 269 -3.92 -1.16 -9.88
C LEU A 269 -4.83 -1.71 -10.99
N GLN A 270 -4.99 -0.99 -12.10
CA GLN A 270 -5.77 -1.47 -13.26
C GLN A 270 -5.12 -2.72 -13.88
N ALA A 271 -3.80 -2.70 -14.09
CA ALA A 271 -3.06 -3.86 -14.60
C ALA A 271 -3.18 -5.07 -13.65
N THR A 272 -3.10 -4.83 -12.34
CA THR A 272 -3.26 -5.87 -11.31
C THR A 272 -4.68 -6.46 -11.35
N ALA A 273 -5.71 -5.63 -11.49
CA ALA A 273 -7.09 -6.08 -11.58
C ALA A 273 -7.33 -6.95 -12.83
N ILE A 274 -6.81 -6.54 -13.99
CA ILE A 274 -6.90 -7.33 -15.23
C ILE A 274 -6.18 -8.66 -15.06
N SER A 275 -4.95 -8.65 -14.54
CA SER A 275 -4.22 -9.89 -14.27
C SER A 275 -4.95 -10.80 -13.28
N MET A 276 -5.63 -10.24 -12.28
CA MET A 276 -6.44 -11.01 -11.34
C MET A 276 -7.66 -11.64 -12.03
N ALA A 277 -8.33 -10.92 -12.93
CA ALA A 277 -9.42 -11.46 -13.74
C ALA A 277 -8.94 -12.64 -14.62
N ASP A 278 -7.78 -12.51 -15.27
CA ASP A 278 -7.18 -13.59 -16.07
C ASP A 278 -6.89 -14.83 -15.21
N THR A 279 -6.34 -14.64 -14.01
CA THR A 279 -6.08 -15.76 -13.08
C THR A 279 -7.37 -16.43 -12.59
N VAL A 280 -8.45 -15.67 -12.44
CA VAL A 280 -9.78 -16.19 -12.07
C VAL A 280 -10.34 -17.05 -13.19
N GLU A 281 -10.25 -16.62 -14.45
CA GLU A 281 -10.67 -17.41 -15.60
C GLU A 281 -9.87 -18.72 -15.71
N GLU A 282 -8.55 -18.66 -15.52
CA GLU A 282 -7.70 -19.85 -15.54
C GLU A 282 -8.07 -20.82 -14.41
N ALA A 283 -8.27 -20.31 -13.18
CA ALA A 283 -8.68 -21.13 -12.03
C ALA A 283 -10.04 -21.80 -12.27
N GLN A 284 -11.00 -21.11 -12.90
CA GLN A 284 -12.29 -21.69 -13.28
C GLN A 284 -12.14 -22.81 -14.33
N GLY A 285 -11.29 -22.62 -15.33
CA GLY A 285 -10.99 -23.65 -16.33
C GLY A 285 -10.33 -24.89 -15.72
N GLN A 286 -9.40 -24.69 -14.79
CA GLN A 286 -8.78 -25.77 -14.03
C GLN A 286 -9.81 -26.49 -13.15
N ALA A 287 -10.64 -25.76 -12.41
CA ALA A 287 -11.69 -26.33 -11.57
C ALA A 287 -12.64 -27.24 -12.38
N SER A 288 -13.07 -26.80 -13.57
CA SER A 288 -13.90 -27.60 -14.48
C SER A 288 -13.19 -28.90 -14.91
N SER A 289 -11.89 -28.82 -15.22
CA SER A 289 -11.11 -30.01 -15.63
C SER A 289 -10.95 -31.01 -14.49
N VAL A 290 -10.75 -30.53 -13.26
CA VAL A 290 -10.69 -31.40 -12.07
C VAL A 290 -12.06 -31.99 -11.76
N GLU A 291 -13.16 -31.25 -12.02
CA GLU A 291 -14.52 -31.76 -11.84
C GLU A 291 -14.78 -32.99 -12.72
N GLU A 292 -14.43 -32.89 -14.01
CA GLU A 292 -14.54 -34.02 -14.95
C GLU A 292 -13.72 -35.22 -14.45
N ALA A 293 -12.47 -35.00 -14.01
CA ALA A 293 -11.63 -36.06 -13.46
C ALA A 293 -12.23 -36.70 -12.20
N ALA A 294 -12.82 -35.89 -11.30
CA ALA A 294 -13.49 -36.36 -10.09
C ALA A 294 -14.75 -37.18 -10.43
N GLN A 295 -15.53 -36.78 -11.43
CA GLN A 295 -16.69 -37.54 -11.92
C GLN A 295 -16.26 -38.90 -12.50
N HIS A 296 -15.19 -38.93 -13.30
CA HIS A 296 -14.60 -40.17 -13.82
C HIS A 296 -14.07 -41.10 -12.71
N LEU A 297 -13.42 -40.53 -11.69
CA LEU A 297 -12.95 -41.28 -10.52
C LEU A 297 -14.12 -41.88 -9.74
N SER A 298 -15.18 -41.11 -9.49
CA SER A 298 -16.40 -41.59 -8.81
C SER A 298 -17.04 -42.76 -9.56
N ALA A 299 -17.15 -42.67 -10.90
CA ALA A 299 -17.66 -43.76 -11.71
C ALA A 299 -16.78 -45.02 -11.60
N SER A 300 -15.46 -44.85 -11.62
CA SER A 300 -14.50 -45.96 -11.47
C SER A 300 -14.61 -46.61 -10.09
N VAL A 301 -14.73 -45.83 -9.02
CA VAL A 301 -14.93 -46.33 -7.64
C VAL A 301 -16.22 -47.13 -7.52
N GLN A 302 -17.32 -46.69 -8.15
CA GLN A 302 -18.58 -47.43 -8.18
C GLN A 302 -18.44 -48.77 -8.91
N GLU A 303 -17.71 -48.81 -10.03
CA GLU A 303 -17.48 -50.05 -10.77
C GLU A 303 -16.60 -51.02 -9.98
N ILE A 304 -15.52 -50.55 -9.35
CA ILE A 304 -14.67 -51.36 -8.48
C ILE A 304 -15.49 -51.90 -7.30
N SER A 305 -16.35 -51.09 -6.67
CA SER A 305 -17.25 -51.55 -5.59
C SER A 305 -18.15 -52.70 -6.04
N ARG A 306 -18.71 -52.62 -7.26
CA ARG A 306 -19.50 -53.70 -7.85
C ARG A 306 -18.65 -54.95 -8.10
N HIS A 307 -17.42 -54.80 -8.58
CA HIS A 307 -16.49 -55.92 -8.79
C HIS A 307 -16.10 -56.61 -7.48
N VAL A 308 -15.85 -55.85 -6.41
CA VAL A 308 -15.54 -56.42 -5.08
C VAL A 308 -16.73 -57.21 -4.55
N THR A 309 -17.94 -56.64 -4.60
CA THR A 309 -19.16 -57.33 -4.18
C THR A 309 -19.35 -58.65 -4.95
N ARG A 310 -19.13 -58.63 -6.27
CA ARG A 310 -19.21 -59.83 -7.12
C ARG A 310 -18.14 -60.86 -6.77
N SER A 311 -16.93 -60.41 -6.44
CA SER A 311 -15.82 -61.26 -6.03
C SER A 311 -16.12 -61.96 -4.69
N THR A 312 -16.70 -61.26 -3.72
CA THR A 312 -17.15 -61.83 -2.45
C THR A 312 -18.22 -62.90 -2.66
N GLU A 313 -19.19 -62.66 -3.55
CA GLU A 313 -20.22 -63.64 -3.91
C GLU A 313 -19.63 -64.92 -4.53
N LEU A 314 -18.71 -64.77 -5.49
CA LEU A 314 -18.01 -65.90 -6.12
C LEU A 314 -17.14 -66.67 -5.13
N THR A 315 -16.47 -65.97 -4.22
CA THR A 315 -15.63 -66.54 -3.17
C THR A 315 -16.47 -67.38 -2.21
N ALA A 316 -17.64 -66.87 -1.78
CA ALA A 316 -18.58 -67.61 -0.95
C ALA A 316 -19.07 -68.90 -1.64
N GLN A 317 -19.38 -68.83 -2.94
CA GLN A 317 -19.76 -70.01 -3.71
C GLN A 317 -18.61 -71.02 -3.88
N ALA A 318 -17.37 -70.54 -4.01
CA ALA A 318 -16.19 -71.40 -4.05
C ALA A 318 -15.97 -72.15 -2.73
N VAL A 319 -16.20 -71.50 -1.57
CA VAL A 319 -16.18 -72.17 -0.26
C VAL A 319 -17.22 -73.30 -0.20
N GLU A 320 -18.44 -73.03 -0.65
CA GLU A 320 -19.50 -74.04 -0.67
C GLU A 320 -19.12 -75.26 -1.52
N ASN A 321 -18.59 -75.02 -2.73
CA ASN A 321 -18.12 -76.07 -3.64
C ASN A 321 -16.95 -76.89 -3.06
N ALA A 322 -16.01 -76.23 -2.38
CA ALA A 322 -14.89 -76.89 -1.70
C ALA A 322 -15.39 -77.79 -0.56
N ASN A 323 -16.32 -77.31 0.26
CA ASN A 323 -16.93 -78.08 1.34
C ASN A 323 -17.71 -79.30 0.82
N HIS A 324 -18.47 -79.12 -0.27
CA HIS A 324 -19.17 -80.22 -0.93
C HIS A 324 -18.20 -81.28 -1.47
N SER A 325 -17.12 -80.85 -2.14
CA SER A 325 -16.07 -81.75 -2.63
C SER A 325 -15.38 -82.51 -1.49
N ASN A 326 -15.04 -81.83 -0.39
CA ASN A 326 -14.46 -82.46 0.80
C ASN A 326 -15.38 -83.55 1.35
N THR A 327 -16.68 -83.28 1.44
CA THR A 327 -17.69 -84.26 1.90
C THR A 327 -17.74 -85.50 1.00
N MET A 328 -17.72 -85.32 -0.33
CA MET A 328 -17.73 -86.45 -1.26
C MET A 328 -16.46 -87.30 -1.16
N ILE A 329 -15.29 -86.66 -1.02
CA ILE A 329 -14.01 -87.36 -0.90
C ILE A 329 -13.89 -88.09 0.43
N GLN A 330 -14.37 -87.50 1.54
CA GLN A 330 -14.45 -88.19 2.83
C GLN A 330 -15.35 -89.44 2.74
N GLY A 331 -16.47 -89.36 2.03
CA GLY A 331 -17.32 -90.53 1.75
C GLY A 331 -16.58 -91.62 0.96
N LEU A 332 -15.76 -91.25 -0.02
CA LEU A 332 -14.91 -92.17 -0.78
C LEU A 332 -13.87 -92.84 0.12
N ALA A 333 -13.23 -92.08 1.01
CA ALA A 333 -12.25 -92.57 1.97
C ALA A 333 -12.87 -93.61 2.92
N GLU A 334 -14.09 -93.34 3.41
CA GLU A 334 -14.82 -94.27 4.27
C GLU A 334 -15.23 -95.54 3.52
N ALA A 335 -15.66 -95.43 2.25
CA ALA A 335 -15.96 -96.57 1.40
C ALA A 335 -14.71 -97.43 1.13
N ALA A 336 -13.57 -96.81 0.80
CA ALA A 336 -12.30 -97.49 0.61
C ALA A 336 -11.83 -98.21 1.88
N LYS A 337 -12.05 -97.61 3.06
CA LYS A 337 -11.79 -98.26 4.36
C LYS A 337 -12.64 -99.52 4.55
N LYS A 338 -13.95 -99.45 4.31
CA LYS A 338 -14.85 -100.61 4.40
C LYS A 338 -14.47 -101.73 3.45
N ILE A 339 -14.05 -101.40 2.23
CA ILE A 339 -13.55 -102.40 1.27
C ILE A 339 -12.27 -103.05 1.80
N GLY A 340 -11.33 -102.26 2.35
CA GLY A 340 -10.12 -102.78 2.99
C GLY A 340 -10.43 -103.77 4.13
N ASP A 341 -11.40 -103.45 4.99
CA ASP A 341 -11.85 -104.35 6.07
C ASP A 341 -12.40 -105.69 5.51
N VAL A 342 -13.17 -105.64 4.42
CA VAL A 342 -13.70 -106.85 3.74
C VAL A 342 -12.58 -107.67 3.09
N VAL A 343 -11.61 -107.01 2.45
CA VAL A 343 -10.47 -107.70 1.80
C VAL A 343 -9.61 -108.42 2.85
N ASN A 344 -9.38 -107.79 4.01
CA ASN A 344 -8.69 -108.42 5.14
C ASN A 344 -9.43 -109.68 5.63
N LEU A 345 -10.75 -109.60 5.79
CA LEU A 345 -11.57 -110.75 6.17
C LEU A 345 -11.48 -111.89 5.14
N ILE A 346 -11.47 -111.58 3.84
CA ILE A 346 -11.32 -112.60 2.78
C ILE A 346 -9.93 -113.24 2.85
N ASN A 347 -8.88 -112.47 3.12
CA ASN A 347 -7.53 -113.00 3.29
C ASN A 347 -7.44 -113.96 4.50
N ASP A 348 -8.09 -113.60 5.62
CA ASP A 348 -8.19 -114.47 6.80
C ASP A 348 -8.93 -115.78 6.47
N ILE A 349 -10.03 -115.71 5.72
CA ILE A 349 -10.79 -116.89 5.27
C ILE A 349 -9.93 -117.75 4.33
N ALA A 350 -9.20 -117.15 3.38
CA ALA A 350 -8.31 -117.86 2.48
C ALA A 350 -7.20 -118.58 3.26
N SER A 351 -6.61 -117.92 4.27
CA SER A 351 -5.61 -118.50 5.16
C SER A 351 -6.16 -119.66 5.99
N GLN A 352 -7.36 -119.54 6.56
CA GLN A 352 -8.05 -120.64 7.25
C GLN A 352 -8.38 -121.80 6.31
N THR A 353 -8.85 -121.50 5.10
CA THR A 353 -9.18 -122.52 4.09
C THR A 353 -7.94 -123.29 3.66
N ASN A 354 -6.80 -122.61 3.51
CA ASN A 354 -5.52 -123.23 3.23
C ASN A 354 -5.07 -124.18 4.36
N LEU A 355 -5.25 -123.79 5.63
CA LEU A 355 -4.96 -124.65 6.78
C LEU A 355 -5.90 -125.86 6.87
N LEU A 356 -7.20 -125.68 6.60
CA LEU A 356 -8.17 -126.77 6.55
C LEU A 356 -7.84 -127.77 5.43
N ALA A 357 -7.51 -127.26 4.24
CA ALA A 357 -7.10 -128.07 3.10
C ALA A 357 -5.79 -128.84 3.36
N LEU A 358 -4.85 -128.23 4.09
CA LEU A 358 -3.63 -128.89 4.54
C LEU A 358 -3.95 -130.05 5.51
N ASN A 359 -4.80 -129.81 6.51
CA ASN A 359 -5.24 -130.86 7.44
C ASN A 359 -5.96 -132.00 6.71
N ALA A 360 -6.83 -131.68 5.75
CA ALA A 360 -7.49 -132.67 4.91
C ALA A 360 -6.50 -133.47 4.05
N THR A 361 -5.45 -132.82 3.53
CA THR A 361 -4.38 -133.49 2.77
C THR A 361 -3.62 -134.48 3.64
N ILE A 362 -3.32 -134.12 4.89
CA ILE A 362 -2.66 -134.99 5.87
C ILE A 362 -3.53 -136.22 6.18
N GLU A 363 -4.82 -136.01 6.44
CA GLU A 363 -5.71 -137.12 6.79
C GLU A 363 -6.02 -138.03 5.59
N ALA A 364 -6.09 -137.46 4.38
CA ALA A 364 -6.17 -138.22 3.14
C ALA A 364 -4.92 -139.09 2.91
N ALA A 365 -3.72 -138.58 3.22
CA ALA A 365 -2.49 -139.37 3.19
C ALA A 365 -2.50 -140.50 4.25
N ARG A 366 -3.09 -140.23 5.42
CA ARG A 366 -3.23 -141.19 6.51
C ARG A 366 -4.18 -142.35 6.19
N ALA A 367 -5.20 -142.10 5.38
CA ALA A 367 -6.15 -143.11 4.89
C ALA A 367 -5.59 -144.02 3.77
N GLY A 368 -4.37 -143.77 3.28
CA GLY A 368 -3.70 -144.62 2.28
C GLY A 368 -4.42 -144.65 0.92
N GLU A 369 -4.55 -145.83 0.30
CA GLU A 369 -5.19 -145.99 -1.01
C GLU A 369 -6.65 -145.51 -1.05
N ALA A 370 -7.39 -145.62 0.07
CA ALA A 370 -8.78 -145.17 0.17
C ALA A 370 -8.91 -143.63 0.17
N GLY A 371 -7.84 -142.90 0.49
CA GLY A 371 -7.82 -141.44 0.59
C GLY A 371 -7.41 -140.69 -0.68
N LYS A 372 -6.97 -141.39 -1.75
CA LYS A 372 -6.43 -140.74 -2.97
C LYS A 372 -7.35 -139.70 -3.60
N GLY A 373 -8.65 -139.99 -3.71
CA GLY A 373 -9.63 -139.03 -4.25
C GLY A 373 -9.78 -137.78 -3.38
N PHE A 374 -9.78 -137.96 -2.05
CA PHE A 374 -9.80 -136.87 -1.08
C PHE A 374 -8.52 -136.02 -1.12
N ALA A 375 -7.36 -136.64 -1.32
CA ALA A 375 -6.07 -135.94 -1.40
C ALA A 375 -6.03 -134.97 -2.60
N VAL A 376 -6.59 -135.37 -3.75
CA VAL A 376 -6.67 -134.50 -4.94
C VAL A 376 -7.55 -133.29 -4.67
N VAL A 377 -8.75 -133.49 -4.09
CA VAL A 377 -9.66 -132.39 -3.74
C VAL A 377 -9.01 -131.46 -2.71
N ALA A 378 -8.37 -132.00 -1.68
CA ALA A 378 -7.68 -131.20 -0.67
C ALA A 378 -6.53 -130.37 -1.26
N SER A 379 -5.76 -130.93 -2.19
CA SER A 379 -4.71 -130.17 -2.91
C SER A 379 -5.30 -129.07 -3.79
N GLU A 380 -6.44 -129.30 -4.44
CA GLU A 380 -7.09 -128.30 -5.28
C GLU A 380 -7.65 -127.14 -4.44
N VAL A 381 -8.31 -127.45 -3.31
CA VAL A 381 -8.78 -126.43 -2.36
C VAL A 381 -7.61 -125.63 -1.79
N LYS A 382 -6.47 -126.28 -1.49
CA LYS A 382 -5.25 -125.61 -1.03
C LYS A 382 -4.70 -124.62 -2.08
N ASN A 383 -4.64 -125.04 -3.34
CA ASN A 383 -4.20 -124.19 -4.44
C ASN A 383 -5.14 -123.00 -4.63
N LEU A 384 -6.45 -123.22 -4.62
CA LEU A 384 -7.46 -122.16 -4.75
C LEU A 384 -7.39 -121.16 -3.60
N ALA A 385 -7.19 -121.64 -2.37
CA ALA A 385 -6.98 -120.79 -1.20
C ALA A 385 -5.71 -119.94 -1.33
N THR A 386 -4.61 -120.52 -1.82
CA THR A 386 -3.35 -119.78 -2.07
C THR A 386 -3.52 -118.73 -3.16
N GLN A 387 -4.22 -119.03 -4.25
CA GLN A 387 -4.55 -118.05 -5.29
C GLN A 387 -5.45 -116.94 -4.77
N THR A 388 -6.42 -117.28 -3.92
CA THR A 388 -7.33 -116.29 -3.29
C THR A 388 -6.57 -115.34 -2.37
N ALA A 389 -5.66 -115.86 -1.54
CA ALA A 389 -4.80 -115.05 -0.68
C ALA A 389 -3.92 -114.09 -1.50
N LYS A 390 -3.29 -114.58 -2.57
CA LYS A 390 -2.48 -113.74 -3.46
C LYS A 390 -3.32 -112.64 -4.14
N ALA A 391 -4.51 -112.98 -4.64
CA ALA A 391 -5.40 -111.99 -5.24
C ALA A 391 -5.89 -110.95 -4.23
N THR A 392 -6.11 -111.34 -2.96
CA THR A 392 -6.50 -110.40 -1.91
C THR A 392 -5.34 -109.50 -1.45
N GLU A 393 -4.09 -109.96 -1.48
CA GLU A 393 -2.92 -109.09 -1.30
C GLU A 393 -2.83 -108.02 -2.39
N GLU A 394 -3.01 -108.40 -3.67
CA GLU A 394 -3.00 -107.46 -4.79
C GLU A 394 -4.12 -106.40 -4.68
N ILE A 395 -5.34 -106.82 -4.30
CA ILE A 395 -6.45 -105.90 -4.05
C ILE A 395 -6.15 -105.00 -2.83
N SER A 396 -5.58 -105.54 -1.75
CA SER A 396 -5.22 -104.74 -0.57
C SER A 396 -4.25 -103.61 -0.93
N ALA A 397 -3.25 -103.90 -1.79
CA ALA A 397 -2.33 -102.88 -2.28
C ALA A 397 -3.04 -101.79 -3.10
N GLN A 398 -4.00 -102.15 -3.94
CA GLN A 398 -4.81 -101.18 -4.68
C GLN A 398 -5.69 -100.32 -3.76
N ILE A 399 -6.32 -100.92 -2.74
CA ILE A 399 -7.11 -100.17 -1.75
C ILE A 399 -6.23 -99.21 -0.95
N GLY A 400 -5.02 -99.62 -0.57
CA GLY A 400 -4.05 -98.73 0.06
C GLY A 400 -3.68 -97.53 -0.83
N GLY A 401 -3.48 -97.77 -2.14
CA GLY A 401 -3.26 -96.71 -3.12
C GLY A 401 -4.44 -95.75 -3.24
N ILE A 402 -5.68 -96.27 -3.25
CA ILE A 402 -6.90 -95.44 -3.26
C ILE A 402 -6.97 -94.60 -1.98
N GLN A 403 -6.77 -95.20 -0.80
CA GLN A 403 -6.81 -94.49 0.48
C GLN A 403 -5.78 -93.36 0.53
N SER A 404 -4.54 -93.61 0.08
CA SER A 404 -3.50 -92.58 -0.01
C SER A 404 -3.89 -91.43 -0.92
N ALA A 405 -4.35 -91.73 -2.15
CA ALA A 405 -4.78 -90.71 -3.09
C ALA A 405 -5.99 -89.90 -2.58
N THR A 406 -6.88 -90.56 -1.83
CA THR A 406 -8.04 -89.89 -1.22
C THR A 406 -7.60 -88.95 -0.10
N HIS A 407 -6.59 -89.34 0.68
CA HIS A 407 -6.02 -88.50 1.74
C HIS A 407 -5.33 -87.25 1.16
N GLU A 408 -4.49 -87.41 0.14
CA GLU A 408 -3.86 -86.29 -0.57
C GLU A 408 -4.90 -85.31 -1.16
N ALA A 409 -6.02 -85.84 -1.68
CA ALA A 409 -7.10 -85.01 -2.20
C ALA A 409 -7.83 -84.20 -1.12
N VAL A 410 -7.99 -84.74 0.10
CA VAL A 410 -8.57 -84.00 1.23
C VAL A 410 -7.65 -82.85 1.62
N GLU A 411 -6.35 -83.09 1.80
CA GLU A 411 -5.38 -82.04 2.15
C GLU A 411 -5.36 -80.91 1.10
N ALA A 412 -5.41 -81.27 -0.19
CA ALA A 412 -5.47 -80.29 -1.27
C ALA A 412 -6.73 -79.41 -1.20
N ILE A 413 -7.91 -80.00 -0.91
CA ILE A 413 -9.16 -79.25 -0.77
C ILE A 413 -9.15 -78.35 0.47
N GLU A 414 -8.58 -78.81 1.58
CA GLU A 414 -8.41 -77.98 2.77
C GLU A 414 -7.50 -76.77 2.51
N GLY A 415 -6.41 -76.97 1.76
CA GLY A 415 -5.52 -75.90 1.31
C GLY A 415 -6.24 -74.87 0.41
N ILE A 416 -7.08 -75.32 -0.52
CA ILE A 416 -7.95 -74.45 -1.33
C ILE A 416 -8.90 -73.66 -0.42
N GLY A 417 -9.54 -74.31 0.55
CA GLY A 417 -10.43 -73.65 1.52
C GLY A 417 -9.72 -72.63 2.41
N GLY A 418 -8.43 -72.81 2.69
CA GLY A 418 -7.58 -71.80 3.33
C GLY A 418 -7.36 -70.57 2.46
N THR A 419 -6.94 -70.79 1.21
CA THR A 419 -6.68 -69.72 0.23
C THR A 419 -7.94 -68.87 -0.03
N ILE A 420 -9.11 -69.51 -0.11
CA ILE A 420 -10.38 -68.80 -0.33
C ILE A 420 -10.78 -67.94 0.89
N ARG A 421 -10.46 -68.36 2.12
CA ARG A 421 -10.70 -67.53 3.32
C ARG A 421 -9.82 -66.29 3.33
N GLU A 422 -8.55 -66.42 2.97
CA GLU A 422 -7.62 -65.29 2.84
C GLU A 422 -8.13 -64.29 1.79
N LEU A 423 -8.62 -64.76 0.64
CA LEU A 423 -9.26 -63.90 -0.37
C LEU A 423 -10.47 -63.13 0.17
N ASN A 424 -11.25 -63.73 1.08
CA ASN A 424 -12.40 -63.06 1.67
C ASN A 424 -11.98 -61.95 2.66
N GLU A 425 -10.91 -62.17 3.42
CA GLU A 425 -10.32 -61.14 4.28
C GLU A 425 -9.76 -59.96 3.48
N ILE A 426 -9.05 -60.23 2.37
CA ILE A 426 -8.59 -59.20 1.42
C ILE A 426 -9.77 -58.44 0.81
N GLY A 427 -10.86 -59.14 0.48
CA GLY A 427 -12.08 -58.51 -0.03
C GLY A 427 -12.69 -57.51 0.96
N ALA A 428 -12.67 -57.81 2.26
CA ALA A 428 -13.18 -56.93 3.29
C ALA A 428 -12.33 -55.66 3.44
N THR A 429 -11.01 -55.77 3.46
CA THR A 429 -10.10 -54.61 3.53
C THR A 429 -10.19 -53.73 2.28
N LEU A 430 -10.37 -54.34 1.11
CA LEU A 430 -10.59 -53.62 -0.13
C LEU A 430 -11.91 -52.84 -0.13
N ALA A 431 -12.98 -53.41 0.44
CA ALA A 431 -14.26 -52.72 0.57
C ALA A 431 -14.15 -51.47 1.46
N GLU A 432 -13.39 -51.54 2.56
CA GLU A 432 -13.11 -50.39 3.42
C GLU A 432 -12.32 -49.30 2.66
N ALA A 433 -11.27 -49.69 1.93
CA ALA A 433 -10.48 -48.76 1.12
C ALA A 433 -11.31 -48.05 0.04
N ILE A 434 -12.26 -48.77 -0.58
CA ILE A 434 -13.18 -48.21 -1.58
C ILE A 434 -14.15 -47.20 -0.95
N ASP A 435 -14.67 -47.46 0.25
CA ASP A 435 -15.52 -46.48 0.94
C ASP A 435 -14.74 -45.20 1.28
N GLU A 436 -13.47 -45.32 1.65
CA GLU A 436 -12.62 -44.17 1.93
C GLU A 436 -12.25 -43.38 0.68
N GLN A 437 -11.94 -44.07 -0.43
CA GLN A 437 -11.78 -43.42 -1.74
C GLN A 437 -13.04 -42.66 -2.15
N ARG A 438 -14.23 -43.23 -1.94
CA ARG A 438 -15.50 -42.56 -2.24
C ARG A 438 -15.67 -41.26 -1.45
N LYS A 439 -15.34 -41.25 -0.16
CA LYS A 439 -15.38 -40.02 0.67
C LYS A 439 -14.39 -38.99 0.17
N THR A 440 -13.18 -39.42 -0.19
CA THR A 440 -12.14 -38.54 -0.72
C THR A 440 -12.58 -37.90 -2.04
N SER A 441 -13.15 -38.68 -2.97
CA SER A 441 -13.71 -38.16 -4.22
C SER A 441 -14.81 -37.12 -3.97
N GLN A 442 -15.71 -37.35 -3.00
CA GLN A 442 -16.72 -36.37 -2.64
C GLN A 442 -16.10 -35.08 -2.08
N SER A 443 -15.10 -35.19 -1.20
CA SER A 443 -14.37 -34.03 -0.67
C SER A 443 -13.69 -33.22 -1.77
N VAL A 444 -13.15 -33.89 -2.81
CA VAL A 444 -12.58 -33.21 -3.98
C VAL A 444 -13.66 -32.42 -4.72
N THR A 445 -14.85 -32.99 -4.95
CA THR A 445 -15.98 -32.27 -5.56
C THR A 445 -16.38 -31.04 -4.72
N ASP A 446 -16.43 -31.18 -3.40
CA ASP A 446 -16.77 -30.07 -2.50
C ASP A 446 -15.70 -28.95 -2.54
N HIS A 447 -14.41 -29.32 -2.61
CA HIS A 447 -13.32 -28.36 -2.76
C HIS A 447 -13.37 -27.61 -4.10
N ILE A 448 -13.71 -28.30 -5.19
CA ILE A 448 -13.86 -27.66 -6.51
C ILE A 448 -14.99 -26.62 -6.48
N ALA A 449 -16.12 -26.93 -5.83
CA ALA A 449 -17.21 -25.98 -5.66
C ALA A 449 -16.75 -24.75 -4.84
N ALA A 450 -15.95 -24.95 -3.80
CA ALA A 450 -15.40 -23.86 -2.99
C ALA A 450 -14.42 -22.99 -3.79
N VAL A 451 -13.58 -23.59 -4.63
CA VAL A 451 -12.69 -22.85 -5.56
C VAL A 451 -13.53 -22.02 -6.52
N GLY A 452 -14.57 -22.59 -7.12
CA GLY A 452 -15.48 -21.86 -8.01
C GLY A 452 -16.09 -20.61 -7.36
N ALA A 453 -16.59 -20.74 -6.13
CA ALA A 453 -17.15 -19.62 -5.39
C ALA A 453 -16.10 -18.54 -5.04
N THR A 454 -14.90 -18.96 -4.64
CA THR A 454 -13.80 -18.03 -4.32
C THR A 454 -13.28 -17.29 -5.55
N SER A 455 -13.24 -17.98 -6.70
CA SER A 455 -12.90 -17.38 -7.99
C SER A 455 -13.93 -16.34 -8.41
N GLU A 456 -15.22 -16.62 -8.22
CA GLU A 456 -16.30 -15.63 -8.48
C GLU A 456 -16.16 -14.38 -7.59
N GLU A 457 -15.89 -14.57 -6.29
CA GLU A 457 -15.63 -13.45 -5.37
C GLU A 457 -14.40 -12.63 -5.80
N SER A 458 -13.32 -13.30 -6.20
CA SER A 458 -12.08 -12.65 -6.65
C SER A 458 -12.28 -11.88 -7.97
N GLY A 459 -13.08 -12.41 -8.89
CA GLY A 459 -13.47 -11.70 -10.11
C GLY A 459 -14.26 -10.42 -9.81
N ASN A 460 -15.25 -10.51 -8.92
CA ASN A 460 -16.01 -9.33 -8.48
C ASN A 460 -15.13 -8.29 -7.75
N ALA A 461 -14.09 -8.74 -7.03
CA ALA A 461 -13.12 -7.85 -6.40
C ALA A 461 -12.22 -7.17 -7.45
N ALA A 462 -11.82 -7.89 -8.49
CA ALA A 462 -11.04 -7.35 -9.61
C ALA A 462 -11.80 -6.22 -10.31
N ASP A 463 -13.08 -6.45 -10.62
CA ASP A 463 -13.94 -5.45 -11.25
C ASP A 463 -14.05 -4.17 -10.39
N GLN A 464 -14.21 -4.32 -9.07
CA GLN A 464 -14.25 -3.19 -8.15
C GLN A 464 -12.92 -2.42 -8.06
N VAL A 465 -11.79 -3.13 -8.08
CA VAL A 465 -10.47 -2.48 -8.09
C VAL A 465 -10.28 -1.72 -9.41
N LEU A 466 -10.65 -2.33 -10.53
CA LEU A 466 -10.58 -1.71 -11.86
C LEU A 466 -11.43 -0.44 -11.93
N GLU A 467 -12.68 -0.49 -11.45
CA GLU A 467 -13.59 0.65 -11.39
C GLU A 467 -12.99 1.78 -10.54
N ARG A 468 -12.51 1.47 -9.32
CA ARG A 468 -11.95 2.48 -8.41
C ARG A 468 -10.65 3.07 -8.92
N ALA A 469 -9.77 2.27 -9.51
CA ALA A 469 -8.51 2.74 -10.09
C ALA A 469 -8.76 3.63 -11.32
N SER A 470 -9.79 3.31 -12.12
CA SER A 470 -10.22 4.18 -13.24
C SER A 470 -10.74 5.52 -12.73
N ALA A 471 -11.59 5.51 -11.69
CA ALA A 471 -12.09 6.74 -11.07
C ALA A 471 -10.97 7.59 -10.43
N LEU A 472 -9.98 6.95 -9.80
CA LEU A 472 -8.83 7.63 -9.20
C LEU A 472 -7.92 8.27 -10.27
N SER A 473 -7.72 7.60 -11.40
CA SER A 473 -7.01 8.14 -12.56
C SER A 473 -7.73 9.39 -13.11
N GLU A 474 -9.06 9.32 -13.27
CA GLU A 474 -9.86 10.47 -13.71
C GLU A 474 -9.76 11.66 -12.74
N GLN A 475 -9.85 11.39 -11.43
CA GLN A 475 -9.68 12.42 -10.40
C GLN A 475 -8.29 13.07 -10.42
N SER A 476 -7.24 12.29 -10.68
CA SER A 476 -5.86 12.78 -10.76
C SER A 476 -5.66 13.69 -11.97
N VAL A 477 -6.19 13.31 -13.14
CA VAL A 477 -6.19 14.15 -14.35
C VAL A 477 -6.95 15.46 -14.10
N ARG A 478 -8.10 15.38 -13.42
CA ARG A 478 -8.88 16.57 -13.07
C ARG A 478 -8.14 17.48 -12.09
N LEU A 479 -7.53 16.92 -11.04
CA LEU A 479 -6.75 17.69 -10.07
C LEU A 479 -5.58 18.43 -10.74
N LYS A 480 -4.88 17.75 -11.66
CA LYS A 480 -3.82 18.38 -12.48
C LYS A 480 -4.35 19.62 -13.22
N SER A 481 -5.48 19.46 -13.90
CA SER A 481 -6.10 20.56 -14.65
C SER A 481 -6.54 21.71 -13.76
N GLU A 482 -7.08 21.43 -12.56
CA GLU A 482 -7.48 22.46 -11.60
C GLU A 482 -6.27 23.23 -11.04
N VAL A 483 -5.16 22.53 -10.79
CA VAL A 483 -3.91 23.13 -10.30
C VAL A 483 -3.24 23.98 -11.39
N ASP A 484 -3.17 23.48 -12.62
CA ASP A 484 -2.64 24.23 -13.77
C ASP A 484 -3.45 25.52 -13.99
N ALA A 485 -4.78 25.44 -13.90
CA ALA A 485 -5.67 26.59 -14.02
C ALA A 485 -5.44 27.61 -12.88
N PHE A 486 -5.34 27.14 -11.63
CA PHE A 486 -5.07 27.97 -10.47
C PHE A 486 -3.73 28.72 -10.56
N LEU A 487 -2.67 28.02 -10.96
CA LEU A 487 -1.33 28.61 -11.13
C LEU A 487 -1.31 29.62 -12.28
N PHE A 488 -2.04 29.35 -13.36
CA PHE A 488 -2.23 30.31 -14.44
C PHE A 488 -2.92 31.59 -13.94
N GLU A 489 -3.96 31.49 -13.12
CA GLU A 489 -4.62 32.66 -12.52
C GLU A 489 -3.72 33.43 -11.54
N LEU A 490 -2.92 32.74 -10.72
CA LEU A 490 -1.95 33.37 -9.83
C LEU A 490 -0.93 34.20 -10.60
N ARG A 491 -0.31 33.62 -11.64
CA ARG A 491 0.65 34.32 -12.50
C ARG A 491 0.02 35.51 -13.22
N ARG A 492 -1.26 35.41 -13.59
CA ARG A 492 -2.01 36.50 -14.25
C ARG A 492 -2.32 37.67 -13.33
N ASN A 493 -2.61 37.43 -12.05
CA ASN A 493 -2.92 38.50 -11.09
C ASN A 493 -1.69 39.32 -10.69
N ASP A 494 -0.48 38.72 -10.81
CA ASP A 494 0.82 39.39 -10.65
C ASP A 494 1.31 40.06 -11.95
N ASP A 495 0.58 39.95 -13.06
CA ASP A 495 0.83 40.66 -14.31
C ASP A 495 -0.32 41.65 -14.58
N GLY A 496 -0.29 42.79 -13.90
CA GLY A 496 -1.23 43.91 -14.05
C GLY A 496 -1.24 44.60 -15.44
N LYS A 497 -1.24 43.85 -16.54
CA LYS A 497 -1.52 44.38 -17.89
C LYS A 497 -3.01 44.61 -18.05
N LYS A 498 -3.40 45.88 -18.16
CA LYS A 498 -4.63 46.29 -18.86
C LYS A 498 -4.63 45.62 -20.24
N ARG A 499 -5.54 44.68 -20.46
CA ARG A 499 -6.12 44.45 -21.77
C ARG A 499 -7.47 45.14 -21.77
N GLU A 500 -7.63 46.07 -22.70
CA GLU A 500 -8.95 46.56 -23.12
C GLU A 500 -9.86 45.36 -23.38
N ALA A 501 -11.07 45.42 -22.84
CA ALA A 501 -12.12 44.48 -23.17
C ALA A 501 -12.35 44.52 -24.68
N PRO A 502 -12.28 43.39 -25.42
CA PRO A 502 -12.97 43.34 -26.69
C PRO A 502 -14.47 43.40 -26.35
N SER A 503 -15.07 44.52 -26.75
CA SER A 503 -16.52 44.64 -26.86
C SER A 503 -16.96 43.61 -27.89
N GLY A 504 -17.35 42.42 -27.43
CA GLY A 504 -17.68 41.30 -28.30
C GLY A 504 -18.40 40.23 -27.50
N VAL A 505 -19.71 40.19 -27.68
CA VAL A 505 -20.64 39.20 -27.16
C VAL A 505 -20.07 37.79 -27.35
N PHE A 506 -19.88 37.05 -26.26
CA PHE A 506 -19.80 35.59 -26.27
C PHE A 506 -20.96 35.02 -25.45
N PRO A 507 -21.57 33.92 -25.91
CA PRO A 507 -22.86 33.43 -25.42
C PRO A 507 -22.72 32.73 -24.07
N HIS A 508 -23.77 32.85 -23.26
CA HIS A 508 -23.98 32.00 -22.10
C HIS A 508 -24.01 30.51 -22.52
N PRO A 509 -23.36 29.59 -21.78
CA PRO A 509 -23.80 28.21 -21.79
C PRO A 509 -25.16 28.17 -21.09
N SER A 510 -26.21 27.83 -21.85
CA SER A 510 -27.49 27.47 -21.27
C SER A 510 -27.32 26.14 -20.50
N PRO A 511 -28.01 25.93 -19.38
CA PRO A 511 -28.11 24.61 -18.79
C PRO A 511 -28.97 23.76 -19.74
N SER A 512 -28.36 22.79 -20.42
CA SER A 512 -29.13 21.78 -21.13
C SER A 512 -29.70 20.81 -20.10
N ASP A 513 -31.02 20.91 -19.91
CA ASP A 513 -31.85 19.84 -19.39
C ASP A 513 -31.50 18.52 -20.07
N GLY A 514 -31.00 17.57 -19.28
CA GLY A 514 -30.84 16.17 -19.63
C GLY A 514 -31.09 15.37 -18.36
N GLN A 515 -32.30 14.87 -18.21
CA GLN A 515 -32.72 14.02 -17.09
C GLN A 515 -31.80 12.80 -16.92
N PRO A 516 -31.61 12.28 -15.70
CA PRO A 516 -30.98 10.99 -15.49
C PRO A 516 -31.97 9.89 -15.91
N GLU A 517 -31.71 9.19 -17.00
CA GLU A 517 -32.37 7.90 -17.27
C GLU A 517 -31.81 6.85 -16.30
N SER A 518 -32.74 6.11 -15.68
CA SER A 518 -32.46 5.01 -14.76
C SER A 518 -31.83 3.82 -15.48
N PRO A 519 -31.06 2.94 -14.78
CA PRO A 519 -30.43 1.78 -15.41
C PRO A 519 -31.50 0.75 -15.79
N GLN A 520 -31.61 0.41 -17.07
CA GLN A 520 -32.33 -0.78 -17.52
C GLN A 520 -31.43 -2.00 -17.41
N ALA A 521 -31.99 -3.07 -16.85
CA ALA A 521 -31.41 -4.41 -16.73
C ALA A 521 -31.00 -5.00 -18.10
N PRO A 522 -30.01 -5.90 -18.15
CA PRO A 522 -29.55 -6.48 -19.41
C PRO A 522 -30.55 -7.52 -19.94
N PRO A 523 -30.75 -7.62 -21.26
CA PRO A 523 -31.46 -8.74 -21.83
C PRO A 523 -30.49 -9.91 -22.09
N ASP A 524 -30.97 -11.06 -21.66
CA ASP A 524 -30.61 -12.42 -22.03
C ASP A 524 -30.33 -12.58 -23.54
N VAL A 525 -29.14 -13.06 -23.91
CA VAL A 525 -28.87 -13.60 -25.26
C VAL A 525 -27.97 -14.84 -25.17
N THR A 526 -28.62 -15.96 -25.42
CA THR A 526 -28.09 -17.31 -25.70
C THR A 526 -27.07 -17.37 -26.85
N HIS A 527 -26.13 -18.31 -26.71
CA HIS A 527 -25.05 -18.77 -27.62
C HIS A 527 -25.35 -18.87 -29.13
N PRO A 528 -24.29 -18.94 -29.96
CA PRO A 528 -23.95 -20.27 -30.49
C PRO A 528 -22.45 -20.60 -30.52
N SER A 529 -22.19 -21.91 -30.40
CA SER A 529 -20.94 -22.64 -30.53
C SER A 529 -20.12 -22.32 -31.79
N ARG A 530 -18.79 -22.41 -31.69
CA ARG A 530 -17.94 -22.78 -32.83
C ARG A 530 -16.63 -23.43 -32.41
N ASP A 531 -16.47 -24.67 -32.87
CA ASP A 531 -15.24 -25.47 -32.88
C ASP A 531 -14.10 -24.80 -33.65
N ALA A 532 -12.87 -24.91 -33.13
CA ALA A 532 -11.69 -25.54 -33.78
C ALA A 532 -10.34 -24.96 -33.27
N HIS A 533 -9.68 -25.69 -32.36
CA HIS A 533 -8.29 -26.23 -32.40
C HIS A 533 -7.04 -25.36 -32.79
N PRO A 534 -5.80 -25.78 -32.41
CA PRO A 534 -5.01 -25.12 -31.36
C PRO A 534 -3.67 -24.52 -31.85
N GLY A 535 -3.02 -23.69 -31.02
CA GLY A 535 -1.63 -23.28 -31.27
C GLY A 535 -0.97 -22.34 -30.25
N VAL A 536 -0.02 -22.91 -29.51
CA VAL A 536 1.30 -22.33 -29.15
C VAL A 536 1.41 -21.26 -28.05
N ALA A 537 1.87 -21.74 -26.89
CA ALA A 537 2.96 -21.25 -26.03
C ALA A 537 3.19 -19.74 -25.81
N GLY A 538 3.12 -19.32 -24.54
CA GLY A 538 3.77 -18.12 -24.00
C GLY A 538 4.05 -18.30 -22.51
N LYS A 539 5.33 -18.26 -22.13
CA LYS A 539 5.82 -18.34 -20.74
C LYS A 539 5.45 -17.06 -19.97
N ALA A 540 4.97 -17.20 -18.73
CA ALA A 540 4.90 -16.11 -17.76
C ALA A 540 5.69 -16.49 -16.49
N GLN A 541 6.39 -15.50 -15.95
CA GLN A 541 7.34 -15.55 -14.84
C GLN A 541 6.69 -14.84 -13.64
N PRO A 542 6.87 -15.27 -12.38
CA PRO A 542 6.25 -14.58 -11.25
C PRO A 542 7.20 -13.55 -10.65
N ASP A 543 6.72 -12.31 -10.55
CA ASP A 543 7.31 -11.27 -9.73
C ASP A 543 6.83 -11.42 -8.27
N ALA A 544 7.77 -11.28 -7.35
CA ALA A 544 7.57 -11.28 -5.92
C ALA A 544 7.58 -9.85 -5.41
N ASP A 545 6.66 -9.51 -4.49
CA ASP A 545 6.94 -8.69 -3.31
C ASP A 545 5.72 -8.63 -2.39
N GLY A 546 5.93 -8.87 -1.09
CA GLY A 546 4.87 -8.92 -0.08
C GLY A 546 5.41 -9.23 1.31
N ASP A 547 5.94 -8.20 1.96
CA ASP A 547 6.42 -8.10 3.34
C ASP A 547 5.48 -8.78 4.37
N MET A 548 6.04 -9.64 5.24
CA MET A 548 5.32 -10.32 6.33
C MET A 548 6.03 -10.08 7.67
N SER A 549 5.46 -9.17 8.45
CA SER A 549 5.85 -8.91 9.84
C SER A 549 5.57 -10.11 10.76
N GLU A 550 6.58 -10.50 11.54
CA GLU A 550 6.62 -11.62 12.49
C GLU A 550 5.64 -11.50 13.69
N ALA A 551 5.06 -12.64 14.07
CA ALA A 551 4.60 -12.92 15.43
C ALA A 551 5.29 -14.22 15.93
N PRO A 552 5.67 -14.33 17.21
CA PRO A 552 6.56 -15.39 17.67
C PRO A 552 5.82 -16.75 17.72
N ARG A 553 6.38 -17.76 17.06
CA ARG A 553 5.82 -19.12 16.98
C ARG A 553 6.48 -20.04 18.02
N ASP A 554 5.64 -20.89 18.60
CA ASP A 554 5.92 -21.92 19.61
C ASP A 554 6.86 -23.02 19.07
N ASP A 555 7.97 -23.26 19.77
CA ASP A 555 9.13 -24.10 19.38
C ASP A 555 8.88 -25.63 19.46
N SER A 556 7.65 -26.08 19.69
CA SER A 556 7.37 -27.49 20.04
C SER A 556 6.91 -28.41 18.90
N LEU A 557 6.95 -27.96 17.64
CA LEU A 557 6.37 -28.70 16.49
C LEU A 557 7.26 -28.82 15.23
N ASN A 558 8.59 -28.77 15.33
CA ASN A 558 9.42 -29.11 14.16
C ASN A 558 9.44 -30.65 13.96
N ARG A 559 8.57 -31.16 13.08
CA ARG A 559 8.48 -32.58 12.67
C ARG A 559 9.20 -32.88 11.35
N GLY A 560 9.93 -31.93 10.78
CA GLY A 560 10.68 -32.11 9.53
C GLY A 560 12.04 -32.79 9.71
N PRO A 561 12.72 -33.18 8.61
CA PRO A 561 14.02 -33.86 8.65
C PRO A 561 15.20 -32.97 9.09
N PHE A 562 14.98 -31.65 9.23
CA PHE A 562 16.01 -30.67 9.55
C PHE A 562 15.76 -29.99 10.90
N SER A 563 16.83 -29.75 11.65
CA SER A 563 16.78 -28.97 12.89
C SER A 563 16.52 -27.48 12.62
N ILE A 564 16.00 -26.76 13.62
CA ILE A 564 15.77 -25.29 13.53
C ILE A 564 17.09 -24.55 13.25
N GLU A 565 18.19 -25.02 13.84
CA GLU A 565 19.54 -24.47 13.65
C GLU A 565 19.98 -24.59 12.18
N GLN A 566 19.79 -25.76 11.55
CA GLN A 566 20.09 -25.98 10.13
C GLN A 566 19.21 -25.12 9.21
N ILE A 567 17.91 -25.03 9.50
CA ILE A 567 16.96 -24.20 8.73
C ILE A 567 17.39 -22.73 8.78
N ASN A 568 17.71 -22.22 9.97
CA ASN A 568 18.11 -20.83 10.16
C ASN A 568 19.47 -20.54 9.50
N ALA A 569 20.43 -21.47 9.58
CA ALA A 569 21.73 -21.32 8.95
C ALA A 569 21.62 -21.24 7.43
N VAL A 570 20.78 -22.08 6.80
CA VAL A 570 20.55 -22.06 5.35
C VAL A 570 19.78 -20.80 4.92
N ARG A 571 18.71 -20.42 5.63
CA ARG A 571 17.94 -19.21 5.30
C ARG A 571 18.74 -17.93 5.42
N SER A 572 19.47 -17.76 6.53
CA SER A 572 20.27 -16.55 6.77
C SER A 572 21.42 -16.41 5.78
N SER A 573 22.11 -17.50 5.44
CA SER A 573 23.16 -17.47 4.42
C SER A 573 22.61 -17.30 3.00
N PHE A 574 21.43 -17.83 2.69
CA PHE A 574 20.77 -17.60 1.39
C PHE A 574 20.31 -16.14 1.21
N ALA A 575 19.79 -15.52 2.26
CA ALA A 575 19.32 -14.13 2.23
C ALA A 575 20.44 -13.14 1.85
N LEU A 576 21.69 -13.44 2.23
CA LEU A 576 22.86 -12.63 1.88
C LEU A 576 23.20 -12.66 0.38
N LEU A 577 22.59 -13.56 -0.39
CA LEU A 577 22.82 -13.71 -1.84
C LEU A 577 21.79 -12.97 -2.68
N GLU A 578 20.71 -12.44 -2.09
CA GLU A 578 19.56 -11.88 -2.82
C GLU A 578 19.95 -10.73 -3.77
N GLU A 579 20.84 -9.84 -3.33
CA GLU A 579 21.32 -8.71 -4.13
C GLU A 579 22.26 -9.12 -5.30
N HIS A 580 22.68 -10.38 -5.35
CA HIS A 580 23.69 -10.88 -6.31
C HIS A 580 23.25 -12.13 -7.08
N PHE A 581 21.96 -12.47 -7.06
CA PHE A 581 21.47 -13.73 -7.61
C PHE A 581 21.86 -13.99 -9.08
N ASP A 582 21.79 -12.98 -9.95
CA ASP A 582 22.20 -13.15 -11.36
C ASP A 582 23.68 -13.55 -11.49
N ALA A 583 24.56 -12.94 -10.69
CA ALA A 583 25.98 -13.26 -10.67
C ALA A 583 26.26 -14.63 -10.03
N VAL A 584 25.52 -14.97 -8.97
CA VAL A 584 25.61 -16.26 -8.26
C VAL A 584 25.26 -17.39 -9.21
N ALA A 585 24.16 -17.27 -9.95
CA ALA A 585 23.72 -18.32 -10.86
C ALA A 585 24.64 -18.46 -12.08
N ASP A 586 25.18 -17.37 -12.62
CA ASP A 586 26.19 -17.43 -13.68
C ASP A 586 27.49 -18.10 -13.18
N GLY A 587 27.92 -17.77 -11.96
CA GLY A 587 29.05 -18.43 -11.29
C GLY A 587 28.84 -19.94 -11.12
N PHE A 588 27.64 -20.34 -10.68
CA PHE A 588 27.25 -21.73 -10.52
C PHE A 588 27.30 -22.52 -11.83
N TYR A 589 26.67 -22.02 -12.90
CA TYR A 589 26.63 -22.76 -14.17
C TYR A 589 28.01 -22.84 -14.83
N ARG A 590 28.79 -21.75 -14.76
CA ARG A 590 30.17 -21.76 -15.24
C ARG A 590 30.99 -22.83 -14.52
N ARG A 591 30.87 -22.90 -13.20
CA ARG A 591 31.57 -23.89 -12.39
C ARG A 591 31.08 -25.32 -12.65
N LEU A 592 29.77 -25.50 -12.83
CA LEU A 592 29.18 -26.80 -13.12
C LEU A 592 29.71 -27.37 -14.45
N PHE A 593 29.78 -26.56 -15.50
CA PHE A 593 30.28 -26.98 -16.81
C PHE A 593 31.80 -27.09 -16.88
N GLU A 594 32.54 -26.41 -16.00
CA GLU A 594 33.96 -26.68 -15.78
C GLU A 594 34.21 -28.05 -15.16
N ILE A 595 33.35 -28.46 -14.21
CA ILE A 595 33.44 -29.76 -13.51
C ILE A 595 32.98 -30.90 -14.42
N ASP A 596 31.84 -30.73 -15.09
CA ASP A 596 31.29 -31.71 -16.03
C ASP A 596 30.77 -31.06 -17.31
N PRO A 597 31.59 -31.00 -18.38
CA PRO A 597 31.20 -30.43 -19.67
C PRO A 597 30.05 -31.16 -20.37
N ASN A 598 29.78 -32.43 -20.02
CA ASN A 598 28.72 -33.19 -20.70
C ASN A 598 27.33 -32.71 -20.30
N LEU A 599 27.20 -32.14 -19.09
CA LEU A 599 25.94 -31.60 -18.59
C LEU A 599 25.43 -30.46 -19.45
N GLU A 600 26.31 -29.67 -20.08
CA GLU A 600 25.93 -28.56 -20.97
C GLU A 600 24.97 -29.00 -22.09
N ASN A 601 25.13 -30.23 -22.60
CA ASN A 601 24.28 -30.78 -23.66
C ASN A 601 22.88 -31.18 -23.19
N LEU A 602 22.67 -31.37 -21.88
CA LEU A 602 21.36 -31.70 -21.29
C LEU A 602 20.49 -30.45 -21.08
N PHE A 603 21.09 -29.27 -21.16
CA PHE A 603 20.48 -27.99 -20.88
C PHE A 603 19.94 -27.33 -22.17
N LYS A 604 18.62 -27.47 -22.42
CA LYS A 604 17.94 -27.01 -23.67
C LYS A 604 17.75 -25.49 -23.82
N PHE A 605 18.02 -24.69 -22.79
CA PHE A 605 17.85 -23.23 -22.78
C PHE A 605 19.20 -22.56 -22.48
N GLY A 606 19.38 -21.29 -22.86
CA GLY A 606 20.62 -20.57 -22.56
C GLY A 606 20.84 -20.38 -21.05
N PRO A 607 22.11 -20.24 -20.59
CA PRO A 607 22.48 -20.26 -19.17
C PRO A 607 21.71 -19.26 -18.30
N GLN A 608 21.35 -18.09 -18.84
CA GLN A 608 20.57 -17.06 -18.12
C GLN A 608 19.11 -17.47 -17.83
N GLN A 609 18.43 -18.18 -18.74
CA GLN A 609 17.06 -18.66 -18.50
C GLN A 609 17.04 -19.86 -17.53
N GLN A 610 18.15 -20.61 -17.45
CA GLN A 610 18.31 -21.70 -16.50
C GLN A 610 18.65 -21.22 -15.10
N ALA A 611 19.53 -20.20 -15.00
CA ALA A 611 19.81 -19.46 -13.78
C ALA A 611 18.53 -19.02 -13.04
N GLN A 612 17.61 -18.35 -13.73
CA GLN A 612 16.37 -17.87 -13.13
C GLN A 612 15.46 -19.00 -12.62
N ARG A 613 15.40 -20.12 -13.34
CA ARG A 613 14.61 -21.30 -12.93
C ARG A 613 15.22 -21.99 -11.72
N LEU A 614 16.53 -22.18 -11.71
CA LEU A 614 17.24 -22.79 -10.61
C LEU A 614 17.11 -21.94 -9.34
N LEU A 615 17.26 -20.61 -9.46
CA LEU A 615 17.11 -19.69 -8.34
C LEU A 615 15.68 -19.66 -7.80
N SER A 616 14.67 -19.65 -8.68
CA SER A 616 13.27 -19.73 -8.25
C SER A 616 12.98 -21.02 -7.47
N LEU A 617 13.53 -22.14 -7.94
CA LEU A 617 13.42 -23.43 -7.27
C LEU A 617 14.16 -23.46 -5.93
N LEU A 618 15.41 -22.96 -5.87
CA LEU A 618 16.17 -22.84 -4.63
C LEU A 618 15.48 -21.93 -3.62
N LYS A 619 14.94 -20.78 -4.06
CA LYS A 619 14.18 -19.86 -3.21
C LYS A 619 12.94 -20.54 -2.62
N SER A 620 12.20 -21.29 -3.43
CA SER A 620 11.03 -22.05 -2.98
C SER A 620 11.40 -23.13 -1.96
N ILE A 621 12.48 -23.89 -2.21
CA ILE A 621 12.97 -24.92 -1.29
C ILE A 621 13.42 -24.31 0.04
N VAL A 622 14.27 -23.28 0.00
CA VAL A 622 14.80 -22.60 1.20
C VAL A 622 13.68 -21.97 2.02
N ALA A 623 12.66 -21.41 1.36
CA ALA A 623 11.49 -20.82 2.01
C ALA A 623 10.65 -21.88 2.76
N ASN A 624 10.66 -23.14 2.34
CA ASN A 624 9.79 -24.20 2.89
C ASN A 624 10.55 -25.34 3.59
N LEU A 625 11.79 -25.12 4.04
CA LEU A 625 12.58 -26.14 4.76
C LEU A 625 11.97 -26.61 6.10
N ASP A 626 11.05 -25.84 6.68
CA ASP A 626 10.27 -26.22 7.86
C ASP A 626 9.05 -27.09 7.51
N ARG A 627 8.70 -27.21 6.23
CA ARG A 627 7.58 -28.00 5.70
C ARG A 627 7.98 -28.84 4.49
N VAL A 628 9.14 -29.49 4.56
CA VAL A 628 9.67 -30.33 3.47
C VAL A 628 8.69 -31.41 3.02
N ASP A 629 7.87 -31.94 3.93
CA ASP A 629 6.81 -32.92 3.60
C ASP A 629 5.85 -32.42 2.52
N THR A 630 5.60 -31.11 2.47
CA THR A 630 4.73 -30.50 1.45
C THR A 630 5.41 -30.38 0.09
N LEU A 631 6.74 -30.36 0.07
CA LEU A 631 7.55 -30.34 -1.17
C LEU A 631 7.87 -31.74 -1.68
N LEU A 632 7.65 -32.78 -0.88
CA LEU A 632 8.01 -34.16 -1.22
C LEU A 632 7.44 -34.61 -2.57
N PRO A 633 6.15 -34.34 -2.91
CA PRO A 633 5.60 -34.73 -4.22
C PRO A 633 6.32 -34.08 -5.41
N ASP A 634 6.69 -32.80 -5.28
CA ASP A 634 7.40 -32.06 -6.34
C ASP A 634 8.84 -32.54 -6.50
N ILE A 635 9.51 -32.87 -5.39
CA ILE A 635 10.87 -33.43 -5.37
C ILE A 635 10.88 -34.83 -5.99
N GLU A 636 9.90 -35.68 -5.66
CA GLU A 636 9.75 -37.02 -6.24
C GLU A 636 9.43 -36.96 -7.74
N GLU A 637 8.54 -36.04 -8.17
CA GLU A 637 8.24 -35.79 -9.58
C GLU A 637 9.50 -35.36 -10.35
N LEU A 638 10.29 -34.45 -9.78
CA LEU A 638 11.55 -34.01 -10.37
C LEU A 638 12.57 -35.15 -10.44
N GLY A 639 12.66 -35.98 -9.39
CA GLY A 639 13.46 -37.21 -9.38
C GLY A 639 13.07 -38.15 -10.52
N ARG A 640 11.77 -38.43 -10.69
CA ARG A 640 11.25 -39.29 -11.77
C ARG A 640 11.57 -38.74 -13.16
N LYS A 641 11.49 -37.41 -13.35
CA LYS A 641 11.92 -36.73 -14.59
C LYS A 641 13.41 -36.86 -14.84
N HIS A 642 14.24 -36.75 -13.81
CA HIS A 642 15.68 -36.96 -13.94
C HIS A 642 16.01 -38.42 -14.28
N GLY A 643 15.23 -39.39 -13.78
CA GLY A 643 15.39 -40.82 -14.13
C GLY A 643 14.95 -41.16 -15.56
N GLN A 644 14.03 -40.37 -16.14
CA GLN A 644 13.68 -40.43 -17.56
C GLN A 644 14.67 -39.67 -18.46
N GLY A 645 15.50 -38.80 -17.88
CA GLY A 645 16.58 -38.09 -18.55
C GLY A 645 17.92 -38.83 -18.45
N ASP A 646 18.93 -38.36 -19.19
CA ASP A 646 20.29 -38.91 -19.14
C ASP A 646 21.08 -38.46 -17.89
N ILE A 647 20.40 -38.20 -16.74
CA ILE A 647 21.02 -37.69 -15.52
C ILE A 647 21.46 -38.86 -14.61
N SER A 648 22.75 -38.95 -14.36
CA SER A 648 23.37 -40.01 -13.56
C SER A 648 23.52 -39.64 -12.08
N ALA A 649 23.82 -40.63 -11.23
CA ALA A 649 24.13 -40.37 -9.82
C ALA A 649 25.39 -39.51 -9.61
N ALA A 650 26.33 -39.52 -10.56
CA ALA A 650 27.55 -38.70 -10.53
C ALA A 650 27.23 -37.22 -10.78
N ASP A 651 26.18 -36.93 -11.54
CA ASP A 651 25.79 -35.56 -11.91
C ASP A 651 25.28 -34.77 -10.70
N TYR A 652 24.64 -35.47 -9.74
CA TYR A 652 24.28 -34.88 -8.44
C TYR A 652 25.50 -34.50 -7.61
N GLU A 653 26.64 -35.19 -7.76
CA GLU A 653 27.85 -34.83 -7.03
C GLU A 653 28.51 -33.60 -7.67
N SER A 654 28.59 -33.55 -9.00
CA SER A 654 29.05 -32.37 -9.76
C SER A 654 28.21 -31.13 -9.43
N PHE A 655 26.90 -31.30 -9.29
CA PHE A 655 25.99 -30.24 -8.88
C PHE A 655 26.26 -29.78 -7.44
N LYS A 656 26.44 -30.71 -6.49
CA LYS A 656 26.78 -30.40 -5.09
C LYS A 656 28.07 -29.59 -5.01
N GLU A 657 29.11 -30.04 -5.68
CA GLU A 657 30.42 -29.39 -5.68
C GLU A 657 30.33 -27.96 -6.24
N SER A 658 29.61 -27.79 -7.36
CA SER A 658 29.40 -26.47 -7.95
C SER A 658 28.60 -25.55 -7.02
N LEU A 659 27.56 -26.05 -6.35
CA LEU A 659 26.75 -25.28 -5.42
C LEU A 659 27.57 -24.80 -4.22
N MET A 660 28.30 -25.71 -3.56
CA MET A 660 29.12 -25.37 -2.40
C MET A 660 30.25 -24.40 -2.75
N TRP A 661 30.91 -24.62 -3.89
CA TRP A 661 31.94 -23.69 -4.39
C TRP A 661 31.35 -22.29 -4.65
N THR A 662 30.15 -22.22 -5.22
CA THR A 662 29.48 -20.95 -5.50
C THR A 662 29.13 -20.22 -4.20
N LEU A 663 28.52 -20.91 -3.24
CA LEU A 663 28.20 -20.33 -1.94
C LEU A 663 29.45 -19.80 -1.23
N GLU A 664 30.53 -20.59 -1.21
CA GLU A 664 31.81 -20.20 -0.62
C GLU A 664 32.45 -18.98 -1.31
N THR A 665 32.36 -18.92 -2.64
CA THR A 665 32.93 -17.82 -3.44
C THR A 665 32.19 -16.50 -3.20
N PHE A 666 30.87 -16.53 -3.10
CA PHE A 666 30.05 -15.31 -2.99
C PHE A 666 29.87 -14.81 -1.56
N LEU A 667 29.78 -15.72 -0.58
CA LEU A 667 29.61 -15.35 0.83
C LEU A 667 30.96 -15.16 1.54
N GLY A 668 32.03 -15.79 1.06
CA GLY A 668 33.36 -15.70 1.65
C GLY A 668 33.35 -16.03 3.14
N ALA A 669 33.84 -15.11 3.99
CA ALA A 669 33.87 -15.30 5.43
C ALA A 669 32.49 -15.41 6.10
N GLN A 670 31.41 -15.04 5.40
CA GLN A 670 30.03 -15.17 5.91
C GLN A 670 29.48 -16.59 5.74
N PHE A 671 30.14 -17.46 4.96
CA PHE A 671 29.82 -18.88 4.87
C PHE A 671 30.54 -19.65 5.95
N THR A 672 29.97 -19.66 7.16
CA THR A 672 30.59 -20.34 8.30
C THR A 672 30.59 -21.87 8.09
N PRO A 673 31.47 -22.62 8.78
CA PRO A 673 31.45 -24.08 8.73
C PRO A 673 30.08 -24.68 9.04
N GLU A 674 29.36 -24.09 10.01
CA GLU A 674 28.01 -24.53 10.38
C GLU A 674 27.00 -24.29 9.26
N ALA A 675 27.11 -23.17 8.55
CA ALA A 675 26.28 -22.89 7.38
C ALA A 675 26.57 -23.89 6.25
N ARG A 676 27.86 -24.19 5.99
CA ARG A 676 28.28 -25.18 5.00
C ARG A 676 27.72 -26.56 5.31
N ASP A 677 27.91 -27.06 6.52
CA ASP A 677 27.42 -28.38 6.93
C ASP A 677 25.88 -28.47 6.83
N SER A 678 25.17 -27.38 7.14
CA SER A 678 23.72 -27.30 7.01
C SER A 678 23.26 -27.36 5.56
N TRP A 679 23.92 -26.62 4.66
CA TRP A 679 23.66 -26.67 3.22
C TRP A 679 23.93 -28.04 2.62
N GLU A 680 25.04 -28.69 2.99
CA GLU A 680 25.37 -30.04 2.54
C GLU A 680 24.31 -31.05 3.01
N THR A 681 23.87 -30.97 4.27
CA THR A 681 22.83 -31.85 4.82
C THR A 681 21.49 -31.69 4.10
N VAL A 682 21.07 -30.45 3.84
CA VAL A 682 19.83 -30.16 3.11
C VAL A 682 19.91 -30.73 1.70
N TYR A 683 21.02 -30.46 1.00
CA TYR A 683 21.23 -30.96 -0.35
C TYR A 683 21.19 -32.49 -0.41
N ASP A 684 21.94 -33.18 0.47
CA ASP A 684 22.05 -34.64 0.46
C ASP A 684 20.71 -35.30 0.73
N THR A 685 19.88 -34.72 1.60
CA THR A 685 18.54 -35.22 1.91
C THR A 685 17.61 -35.11 0.70
N LEU A 686 17.60 -33.96 0.02
CA LEU A 686 16.80 -33.73 -1.18
C LEU A 686 17.28 -34.61 -2.35
N ALA A 687 18.58 -34.66 -2.59
CA ALA A 687 19.19 -35.47 -3.64
C ALA A 687 18.93 -36.96 -3.42
N SER A 688 18.97 -37.45 -2.17
CA SER A 688 18.63 -38.84 -1.84
C SER A 688 17.17 -39.15 -2.13
N THR A 689 16.26 -38.23 -1.81
CA THR A 689 14.82 -38.35 -2.12
C THR A 689 14.59 -38.43 -3.64
N MET A 690 15.25 -37.56 -4.40
CA MET A 690 15.18 -37.59 -5.87
C MET A 690 15.76 -38.87 -6.45
N LYS A 691 16.92 -39.33 -5.97
CA LYS A 691 17.56 -40.59 -6.39
C LYS A 691 16.69 -41.82 -6.08
N TYR A 692 15.98 -41.82 -4.96
CA TYR A 692 15.02 -42.88 -4.63
C TYR A 692 13.81 -42.90 -5.57
N ALA A 693 13.31 -41.73 -5.98
CA ALA A 693 12.23 -41.63 -6.97
C ALA A 693 12.66 -41.91 -8.41
N GLN A 694 13.97 -41.93 -8.71
CA GLN A 694 14.54 -42.32 -10.00
C GLN A 694 14.54 -43.84 -10.21
N SER A 695 14.75 -44.61 -9.13
CA SER A 695 14.79 -46.07 -9.12
C SER A 695 13.40 -46.68 -9.09
#